data_AF-A0A6M1PM75-F1
#
_entry.id   AF-A0A6M1PM75-F1
#
_cell.length_a   1.000
_cell.length_b   1.000
_cell.length_c   1.000
_cell.angle_alpha   90.00
_cell.angle_beta   90.00
_cell.angle_gamma   90.00
#
_symmetry.space_group_name_H-M   'P 1'
#
loop_
_entity.id
_entity.type
_entity.pdbx_description
1 polymer ?
#
loop_
_entity_poly.entity_id
_entity_poly.type
_entity_poly.pdbx_seq_one_letter_code
_entity_poly.pdbx_strand_id
1 'polypeptide(L)'
;MAMDRTRVAVEIYGTSYKLVGSSTEYMKQVAQYVDEHMRAISKSHSRLDTPRIAVLAAVHMAEQAIQAQDLKNEVNMLTGERSLLRAEVARLLEAQGEQERERERLTASAQEEKQRLIAEAEEEKQQLIAGAEEEKQRLIAGAEEERKRHLEVEERERSAHSERLRQAEETAAKVRQGLEEELKRRDLELEELREAHARELEESRESYRLQQEQAETLRLKQVEALSAGHRTELEELRASHMSELTEITDRLERELTETKAALGRELEETKSILTRQREEATAALNKELGQERESLQRELAKNKELRQSLGNQENRHKQAAQEMEKHLGELRGTISQLQAKLRSEEAGLKAEREARSALQTQHNEALLREQKLSGELEAATGLGDLLQQELAELRQDYELSAGQAEELRKSLGETSKQLHRTEEELARITAEHGEWKTAAGKRQEEIGELEVSLLEAEEKLEAVQGELYRLRSEAAELSKSLEREAALRREAESAAEALRVRSEETESDLAGLRERHEELIMQYDEVLQSGERLEERCRLLEEEAGEASLRLEELSEAGREAAAAAELQREQLSEARSYGESWKVSYEELKQAQQTWAETESKLREEIEVWQQEAQEGEQLRDSLSQERSDALRKLEEIGESYELAQGQLRLLQAEFNIRQNELDRVAQEHQKLQAEYAKLQNEYNEWIQLIEQDS
;
A
#
# COMPACT_ATOMS: atom_id res chain seq x y z
N MET A 1 112.37 50.48 63.21
CA MET A 1 112.61 50.76 64.64
C MET A 1 114.07 50.43 64.95
N ALA A 2 114.75 51.21 65.79
CA ALA A 2 116.05 50.80 66.32
C ALA A 2 115.82 49.77 67.44
N MET A 3 116.41 48.58 67.31
CA MET A 3 116.37 47.56 68.37
C MET A 3 117.51 47.82 69.36
N ASP A 4 117.19 47.91 70.65
CA ASP A 4 118.17 48.13 71.70
C ASP A 4 119.14 46.95 71.80
N ARG A 5 120.38 47.21 71.39
CA ARG A 5 121.48 46.24 71.24
C ARG A 5 122.00 45.80 72.60
N THR A 6 121.27 44.89 73.23
CA THR A 6 121.56 44.40 74.57
C THR A 6 122.78 43.47 74.54
N ARG A 7 123.72 43.67 75.47
CA ARG A 7 124.90 42.82 75.67
C ARG A 7 124.54 41.67 76.60
N VAL A 8 124.72 40.43 76.14
CA VAL A 8 124.38 39.21 76.88
C VAL A 8 125.61 38.32 76.97
N ALA A 9 125.94 37.87 78.18
CA ALA A 9 126.91 36.79 78.36
C ALA A 9 126.20 35.44 78.16
N VAL A 10 126.71 34.64 77.24
CA VAL A 10 126.25 33.28 76.94
C VAL A 10 127.44 32.32 77.01
N GLU A 11 127.17 31.03 77.11
CA GLU A 11 128.18 29.97 77.00
C GLU A 11 127.91 29.15 75.75
N ILE A 12 128.94 28.91 74.94
CA ILE A 12 128.88 28.10 73.73
C ILE A 12 130.11 27.19 73.74
N TYR A 13 129.91 25.88 73.69
CA TYR A 13 130.94 24.85 73.65
C TYR A 13 132.02 25.01 74.75
N GLY A 14 131.58 25.29 75.98
CA GLY A 14 132.46 25.48 77.14
C GLY A 14 133.23 26.81 77.18
N THR A 15 132.93 27.75 76.28
CA THR A 15 133.55 29.09 76.24
C THR A 15 132.49 30.17 76.42
N SER A 16 132.73 31.13 77.31
CA SER A 16 131.80 32.25 77.53
C SER A 16 132.05 33.41 76.56
N TYR A 17 131.01 33.80 75.83
CA TYR A 17 131.02 34.89 74.86
C TYR A 17 130.07 36.01 75.28
N LYS A 18 130.47 37.26 75.04
CA LYS A 18 129.62 38.45 75.25
C LYS A 18 129.04 38.89 73.91
N LEU A 19 127.89 38.36 73.56
CA LEU A 19 127.19 38.66 72.30
C LEU A 19 126.33 39.92 72.43
N VAL A 20 125.95 40.49 71.29
CA VAL A 20 125.05 41.65 71.17
C VAL A 20 123.86 41.23 70.33
N GLY A 21 122.64 41.47 70.81
CA GLY A 21 121.43 41.09 70.07
C GLY A 21 120.16 41.80 70.55
N SER A 22 119.05 41.51 69.87
CA SER A 22 117.79 42.26 69.98
C SER A 22 116.87 41.84 71.12
N SER A 23 117.07 40.64 71.69
CA SER A 23 116.31 40.13 72.84
C SER A 23 117.19 39.16 73.63
N THR A 24 117.17 39.27 74.95
CA THR A 24 117.99 38.45 75.85
C THR A 24 117.66 36.97 75.74
N GLU A 25 116.37 36.63 75.67
CA GLU A 25 115.91 35.24 75.61
C GLU A 25 116.15 34.62 74.23
N TYR A 26 115.89 35.37 73.16
CA TYR A 26 116.20 34.93 71.79
C TYR A 26 117.71 34.66 71.61
N MET A 27 118.57 35.51 72.18
CA MET A 27 120.03 35.28 72.11
C MET A 27 120.50 34.08 72.93
N LYS A 28 119.83 33.72 74.03
CA LYS A 28 120.08 32.44 74.72
C LYS A 28 119.65 31.25 73.86
N GLN A 29 118.45 31.31 73.26
CA GLN A 29 117.93 30.25 72.39
C GLN A 29 118.84 30.02 71.19
N VAL A 30 119.30 31.08 70.52
CA VAL A 30 120.30 31.00 69.43
C VAL A 30 121.63 30.45 69.94
N ALA A 31 122.12 30.86 71.11
CA ALA A 31 123.37 30.34 71.67
C ALA A 31 123.29 28.85 72.03
N GLN A 32 122.18 28.41 72.64
CA GLN A 32 121.89 27.00 72.93
C GLN A 32 121.79 26.18 71.64
N TYR A 33 121.11 26.71 70.61
CA TYR A 33 120.97 26.04 69.31
C TYR A 33 122.32 25.86 68.61
N VAL A 34 123.21 26.86 68.65
CA VAL A 34 124.60 26.75 68.18
C VAL A 34 125.38 25.72 68.99
N ASP A 35 125.26 25.75 70.33
CA ASP A 35 125.94 24.83 71.23
C ASP A 35 125.50 23.36 71.02
N GLU A 36 124.21 23.11 70.85
CA GLU A 36 123.66 21.80 70.51
C GLU A 36 124.18 21.30 69.16
N HIS A 37 124.24 22.16 68.12
CA HIS A 37 124.81 21.80 66.81
C HIS A 37 126.32 21.52 66.90
N MET A 38 127.08 22.33 67.63
CA MET A 38 128.52 22.08 67.87
C MET A 38 128.76 20.78 68.64
N ARG A 39 127.93 20.45 69.65
CA ARG A 39 128.00 19.17 70.38
C ARG A 39 127.54 17.97 69.53
N ALA A 40 126.58 18.14 68.62
CA ALA A 40 126.17 17.08 67.69
C ALA A 40 127.26 16.77 66.64
N ILE A 41 127.91 17.83 66.12
CA ILE A 41 129.03 17.70 65.19
C ILE A 41 130.26 17.10 65.90
N SER A 42 130.57 17.51 67.14
CA SER A 42 131.73 16.94 67.85
C SER A 42 131.54 15.48 68.26
N LYS A 43 130.30 15.06 68.60
CA LYS A 43 129.95 13.65 68.81
C LYS A 43 130.20 12.78 67.58
N SER A 44 129.90 13.29 66.38
CA SER A 44 130.07 12.56 65.11
C SER A 44 131.51 12.66 64.55
N HIS A 45 132.23 13.75 64.83
CA HIS A 45 133.53 14.06 64.24
C HIS A 45 134.60 14.39 65.31
N SER A 46 134.83 13.45 66.23
CA SER A 46 135.69 13.60 67.43
C SER A 46 137.18 13.91 67.18
N ARG A 47 137.64 13.96 65.93
CA ARG A 47 139.02 14.32 65.53
C ARG A 47 139.17 15.76 65.03
N LEU A 48 138.10 16.57 65.04
CA LEU A 48 138.14 17.97 64.64
C LEU A 48 138.43 18.91 65.82
N ASP A 49 139.18 19.96 65.56
CA ASP A 49 139.41 21.06 66.49
C ASP A 49 138.18 21.99 66.59
N THR A 50 137.99 22.63 67.76
CA THR A 50 136.84 23.50 68.05
C THR A 50 136.56 24.56 66.98
N PRO A 51 137.56 25.24 66.36
CA PRO A 51 137.32 26.15 65.23
C PRO A 51 136.63 25.48 64.04
N ARG A 52 137.01 24.26 63.64
CA ARG A 52 136.39 23.54 62.52
C ARG A 52 134.98 23.06 62.86
N ILE A 53 134.76 22.63 64.10
CA ILE A 53 133.42 22.27 64.61
C ILE A 53 132.48 23.49 64.56
N ALA A 54 132.97 24.67 64.98
CA ALA A 54 132.21 25.92 64.92
C ALA A 54 131.88 26.35 63.48
N VAL A 55 132.84 26.21 62.55
CA VAL A 55 132.62 26.51 61.13
C VAL A 55 131.59 25.54 60.52
N LEU A 56 131.68 24.24 60.78
CA LEU A 56 130.70 23.29 60.22
C LEU A 56 129.30 23.49 60.81
N ALA A 57 129.19 23.83 62.11
CA ALA A 57 127.92 24.22 62.72
C ALA A 57 127.33 25.48 62.04
N ALA A 58 128.15 26.50 61.79
CA ALA A 58 127.73 27.70 61.08
C ALA A 58 127.30 27.42 59.63
N VAL A 59 127.96 26.48 58.93
CA VAL A 59 127.59 26.05 57.57
C VAL A 59 126.24 25.32 57.57
N HIS A 60 126.03 24.33 58.45
CA HIS A 60 124.74 23.62 58.54
C HIS A 60 123.59 24.57 58.91
N MET A 61 123.82 25.52 59.83
CA MET A 61 122.83 26.53 60.19
C MET A 61 122.54 27.52 59.05
N ALA A 62 123.55 27.87 58.24
CA ALA A 62 123.35 28.69 57.05
C ALA A 62 122.57 27.95 55.96
N GLU A 63 122.85 26.66 55.75
CA GLU A 63 122.10 25.80 54.84
C GLU A 63 120.63 25.66 55.23
N GLN A 64 120.35 25.39 56.51
CA GLN A 64 118.99 25.36 57.05
C GLN A 64 118.26 26.71 56.90
N ALA A 65 118.98 27.83 57.10
CA ALA A 65 118.41 29.17 56.89
C ALA A 65 118.08 29.46 55.42
N ILE A 66 118.90 28.97 54.48
CA ILE A 66 118.63 29.06 53.03
C ILE A 66 117.41 28.20 52.68
N GLN A 67 117.36 26.93 53.08
CA GLN A 67 116.22 26.02 52.84
C GLN A 67 114.91 26.60 53.40
N ALA A 68 114.94 27.17 54.61
CA ALA A 68 113.77 27.83 55.22
C ALA A 68 113.36 29.12 54.48
N GLN A 69 114.30 29.83 53.86
CA GLN A 69 114.01 31.01 53.04
C GLN A 69 113.42 30.60 51.67
N ASP A 70 113.91 29.52 51.06
CA ASP A 70 113.39 29.01 49.79
C ASP A 70 111.97 28.46 49.94
N LEU A 71 111.69 27.66 50.98
CA LEU A 71 110.33 27.23 51.33
C LEU A 71 109.39 28.42 51.59
N LYS A 72 109.90 29.50 52.21
CA LYS A 72 109.12 30.73 52.42
C LYS A 72 108.84 31.46 51.10
N ASN A 73 109.78 31.45 50.16
CA ASN A 73 109.59 32.02 48.83
C ASN A 73 108.53 31.23 48.04
N GLU A 74 108.59 29.89 48.08
CA GLU A 74 107.60 28.99 47.48
C GLU A 74 106.19 29.21 48.06
N VAL A 75 106.05 29.25 49.39
CA VAL A 75 104.77 29.55 50.05
C VAL A 75 104.23 30.94 49.68
N ASN A 76 105.10 31.94 49.51
CA ASN A 76 104.68 33.27 49.03
C ASN A 76 104.19 33.22 47.58
N MET A 77 104.89 32.50 46.69
CA MET A 77 104.49 32.31 45.29
C MET A 77 103.14 31.61 45.19
N LEU A 78 102.98 30.46 45.86
CA LEU A 78 101.70 29.72 45.89
C LEU A 78 100.56 30.54 46.52
N THR A 79 100.86 31.44 47.47
CA THR A 79 99.87 32.37 48.03
C THR A 79 99.48 33.47 47.02
N GLY A 80 100.42 33.94 46.19
CA GLY A 80 100.17 34.84 45.08
C GLY A 80 99.34 34.20 43.96
N GLU A 81 99.73 33.00 43.51
CA GLU A 81 98.97 32.22 42.52
C GLU A 81 97.54 31.92 43.02
N ARG A 82 97.38 31.54 44.29
CA ARG A 82 96.06 31.31 44.89
C ARG A 82 95.24 32.60 45.06
N SER A 83 95.86 33.79 45.12
CA SER A 83 95.11 35.05 45.13
C SER A 83 94.67 35.46 43.72
N LEU A 84 95.54 35.27 42.71
CA LEU A 84 95.21 35.47 41.29
C LEU A 84 94.09 34.53 40.83
N LEU A 85 94.18 33.22 41.13
CA LEU A 85 93.13 32.25 40.82
C LEU A 85 91.80 32.57 41.50
N ARG A 86 91.82 33.12 42.72
CA ARG A 86 90.60 33.57 43.41
C ARG A 86 89.98 34.81 42.76
N ALA A 87 90.80 35.75 42.31
CA ALA A 87 90.33 36.93 41.57
C ALA A 87 89.72 36.53 40.21
N GLU A 88 90.35 35.60 39.49
CA GLU A 88 89.83 35.11 38.21
C GLU A 88 88.54 34.30 38.37
N VAL A 89 88.44 33.43 39.40
CA VAL A 89 87.19 32.74 39.72
C VAL A 89 86.06 33.72 40.07
N ALA A 90 86.35 34.78 40.84
CA ALA A 90 85.36 35.82 41.12
C ALA A 90 84.90 36.53 39.84
N ARG A 91 85.84 36.93 38.97
CA ARG A 91 85.55 37.56 37.67
C ARG A 91 84.70 36.68 36.75
N LEU A 92 84.94 35.37 36.74
CA LEU A 92 84.16 34.41 35.95
C LEU A 92 82.74 34.22 36.50
N LEU A 93 82.56 34.19 37.83
CA LEU A 93 81.24 34.11 38.47
C LEU A 93 80.42 35.40 38.26
N GLU A 94 81.06 36.57 38.31
CA GLU A 94 80.42 37.85 37.98
C GLU A 94 79.96 37.87 36.51
N ALA A 95 80.82 37.48 35.57
CA ALA A 95 80.47 37.39 34.15
C ALA A 95 79.35 36.38 33.86
N GLN A 96 79.30 35.24 34.57
CA GLN A 96 78.19 34.29 34.49
C GLN A 96 76.88 34.92 35.00
N GLY A 97 76.91 35.56 36.17
CA GLY A 97 75.73 36.23 36.73
C GLY A 97 75.22 37.41 35.90
N GLU A 98 76.07 38.06 35.11
CA GLU A 98 75.64 39.06 34.12
C GLU A 98 74.96 38.42 32.91
N GLN A 99 75.53 37.34 32.35
CA GLN A 99 74.91 36.59 31.25
C GLN A 99 73.58 35.93 31.65
N GLU A 100 73.45 35.43 32.88
CA GLU A 100 72.19 34.90 33.42
C GLU A 100 71.11 35.98 33.46
N ARG A 101 71.41 37.15 34.02
CA ARG A 101 70.48 38.31 34.06
C ARG A 101 70.11 38.84 32.67
N GLU A 102 71.03 38.80 31.72
CA GLU A 102 70.73 39.18 30.33
C GLU A 102 69.78 38.18 29.66
N ARG A 103 70.00 36.88 29.87
CA ARG A 103 69.09 35.82 29.39
C ARG A 103 67.72 35.91 30.07
N GLU A 104 67.65 36.15 31.37
CA GLU A 104 66.40 36.37 32.12
C GLU A 104 65.60 37.54 31.52
N ARG A 105 66.25 38.68 31.26
CA ARG A 105 65.63 39.86 30.62
C ARG A 105 65.10 39.55 29.22
N LEU A 106 65.89 38.88 28.39
CA LEU A 106 65.49 38.51 27.03
C LEU A 106 64.34 37.49 27.03
N THR A 107 64.32 36.54 27.98
CA THR A 107 63.17 35.64 28.12
C THR A 107 61.93 36.34 28.65
N ALA A 108 62.07 37.31 29.56
CA ALA A 108 60.94 38.10 30.06
C ALA A 108 60.32 38.97 28.95
N SER A 109 61.13 39.69 28.17
CA SER A 109 60.62 40.50 27.05
C SER A 109 59.95 39.65 25.97
N ALA A 110 60.52 38.47 25.64
CA ALA A 110 59.91 37.54 24.70
C ALA A 110 58.62 36.90 25.24
N GLN A 111 58.50 36.73 26.57
CA GLN A 111 57.26 36.28 27.21
C GLN A 111 56.18 37.37 27.19
N GLU A 112 56.52 38.63 27.45
CA GLU A 112 55.60 39.77 27.32
C GLU A 112 55.11 39.95 25.88
N GLU A 113 56.01 39.91 24.90
CA GLU A 113 55.67 40.01 23.47
C GLU A 113 54.75 38.85 23.04
N LYS A 114 55.07 37.61 23.44
CA LYS A 114 54.20 36.45 23.21
C LYS A 114 52.83 36.61 23.87
N GLN A 115 52.74 37.16 25.07
CA GLN A 115 51.46 37.39 25.75
C GLN A 115 50.60 38.42 25.03
N ARG A 116 51.20 39.49 24.49
CA ARG A 116 50.48 40.49 23.68
C ARG A 116 49.93 39.88 22.39
N LEU A 117 50.75 39.15 21.65
CA LEU A 117 50.33 38.47 20.42
C LEU A 117 49.22 37.42 20.65
N ILE A 118 49.19 36.79 21.83
CA ILE A 118 48.08 35.90 22.22
C ILE A 118 46.81 36.71 22.50
N ALA A 119 46.90 37.81 23.26
CA ALA A 119 45.75 38.67 23.56
C ALA A 119 45.16 39.31 22.29
N GLU A 120 46.00 39.83 21.40
CA GLU A 120 45.59 40.41 20.11
C GLU A 120 44.87 39.36 19.24
N ALA A 121 45.40 38.14 19.14
CA ALA A 121 44.75 37.04 18.41
C ALA A 121 43.44 36.54 19.09
N GLU A 122 43.34 36.63 20.42
CA GLU A 122 42.10 36.33 21.15
C GLU A 122 41.03 37.41 20.97
N GLU A 123 41.41 38.69 20.85
CA GLU A 123 40.50 39.79 20.51
C GLU A 123 40.03 39.73 19.06
N GLU A 124 40.91 39.51 18.08
CA GLU A 124 40.55 39.32 16.67
C GLU A 124 39.57 38.14 16.51
N LYS A 125 39.86 37.01 17.17
CA LYS A 125 38.97 35.84 17.17
C LYS A 125 37.59 36.15 17.79
N GLN A 126 37.53 36.92 18.87
CA GLN A 126 36.25 37.32 19.47
C GLN A 126 35.45 38.24 18.54
N GLN A 127 36.10 39.18 17.85
CA GLN A 127 35.44 40.06 16.87
C GLN A 127 34.88 39.27 15.68
N LEU A 128 35.63 38.28 15.16
CA LEU A 128 35.17 37.39 14.09
C LEU A 128 33.98 36.51 14.53
N ILE A 129 33.98 36.00 15.76
CA ILE A 129 32.85 35.24 16.31
C ILE A 129 31.62 36.14 16.44
N ALA A 130 31.75 37.33 17.03
CA ALA A 130 30.64 38.26 17.20
C ALA A 130 30.04 38.69 15.84
N GLY A 131 30.87 38.98 14.85
CA GLY A 131 30.41 39.31 13.49
C GLY A 131 29.63 38.17 12.83
N ALA A 132 30.12 36.92 12.95
CA ALA A 132 29.44 35.74 12.43
C ALA A 132 28.12 35.44 13.18
N GLU A 133 28.04 35.72 14.48
CA GLU A 133 26.80 35.60 15.27
C GLU A 133 25.76 36.67 14.88
N GLU A 134 26.18 37.92 14.63
CA GLU A 134 25.30 38.95 14.09
C GLU A 134 24.77 38.60 12.69
N GLU A 135 25.65 38.17 11.77
CA GLU A 135 25.24 37.79 10.41
C GLU A 135 24.26 36.61 10.43
N LYS A 136 24.55 35.59 11.24
CA LYS A 136 23.64 34.47 11.49
C LYS A 136 22.28 34.91 12.03
N GLN A 137 22.24 35.85 12.99
CA GLN A 137 20.97 36.37 13.50
C GLN A 137 20.17 37.14 12.43
N ARG A 138 20.84 37.93 11.59
CA ARG A 138 20.18 38.64 10.47
C ARG A 138 19.60 37.67 9.44
N LEU A 139 20.33 36.61 9.10
CA LEU A 139 19.86 35.56 8.19
C LEU A 139 18.66 34.77 8.76
N ILE A 140 18.68 34.46 10.06
CA ILE A 140 17.53 33.83 10.74
C ILE A 140 16.31 34.76 10.72
N ALA A 141 16.47 36.04 11.06
CA ALA A 141 15.38 37.01 11.05
C ALA A 141 14.76 37.19 9.65
N GLY A 142 15.58 37.26 8.60
CA GLY A 142 15.11 37.30 7.21
C GLY A 142 14.29 36.06 6.84
N ALA A 143 14.82 34.86 7.13
CA ALA A 143 14.11 33.61 6.86
C ALA A 143 12.80 33.46 7.68
N GLU A 144 12.73 34.04 8.88
CA GLU A 144 11.49 34.10 9.66
C GLU A 144 10.46 35.08 9.08
N GLU A 145 10.89 36.22 8.53
CA GLU A 145 9.99 37.13 7.82
C GLU A 145 9.46 36.51 6.53
N GLU A 146 10.31 35.86 5.73
CA GLU A 146 9.88 35.16 4.51
C GLU A 146 8.88 34.05 4.83
N ARG A 147 9.13 33.24 5.88
CA ARG A 147 8.17 32.22 6.36
C ARG A 147 6.83 32.82 6.79
N LYS A 148 6.82 33.97 7.49
CA LYS A 148 5.58 34.67 7.86
C LYS A 148 4.81 35.13 6.62
N ARG A 149 5.50 35.70 5.62
CA ARG A 149 4.90 36.13 4.34
C ARG A 149 4.32 34.95 3.55
N HIS A 150 4.99 33.80 3.52
CA HIS A 150 4.47 32.58 2.90
C HIS A 150 3.20 32.07 3.61
N LEU A 151 3.21 32.01 4.96
CA LEU A 151 2.03 31.60 5.73
C LEU A 151 0.85 32.56 5.53
N GLU A 152 1.08 33.87 5.49
CA GLU A 152 0.04 34.86 5.17
C GLU A 152 -0.54 34.69 3.75
N VAL A 153 0.26 34.25 2.78
CA VAL A 153 -0.21 33.95 1.42
C VAL A 153 -1.02 32.65 1.42
N GLU A 154 -0.54 31.57 2.03
CA GLU A 154 -1.29 30.31 2.17
C GLU A 154 -2.65 30.52 2.87
N GLU A 155 -2.72 31.34 3.91
CA GLU A 155 -3.98 31.65 4.61
C GLU A 155 -4.95 32.43 3.72
N ARG A 156 -4.46 33.39 2.93
CA ARG A 156 -5.28 34.16 1.96
C ARG A 156 -5.77 33.29 0.79
N GLU A 157 -4.94 32.37 0.31
CA GLU A 157 -5.31 31.41 -0.74
C GLU A 157 -6.35 30.40 -0.21
N ARG A 158 -6.18 29.89 1.02
CA ARG A 158 -7.16 29.03 1.69
C ARG A 158 -8.49 29.75 1.93
N SER A 159 -8.48 31.02 2.35
CA SER A 159 -9.73 31.80 2.51
C SER A 159 -10.41 32.06 1.16
N ALA A 160 -9.65 32.48 0.13
CA ALA A 160 -10.21 32.70 -1.19
C ALA A 160 -10.74 31.40 -1.84
N HIS A 161 -10.09 30.26 -1.59
CA HIS A 161 -10.58 28.95 -2.04
C HIS A 161 -11.87 28.54 -1.31
N SER A 162 -11.97 28.75 0.01
CA SER A 162 -13.19 28.41 0.76
C SER A 162 -14.38 29.30 0.39
N GLU A 163 -14.14 30.60 0.09
CA GLU A 163 -15.17 31.50 -0.44
C GLU A 163 -15.63 31.08 -1.85
N ARG A 164 -14.71 30.70 -2.75
CA ARG A 164 -15.04 30.18 -4.09
C ARG A 164 -15.82 28.87 -4.02
N LEU A 165 -15.40 27.94 -3.16
CA LEU A 165 -16.10 26.67 -2.94
C LEU A 165 -17.53 26.93 -2.46
N ARG A 166 -17.70 27.80 -1.46
CA ARG A 166 -19.02 28.19 -0.96
C ARG A 166 -19.88 28.85 -2.04
N GLN A 167 -19.32 29.72 -2.87
CA GLN A 167 -20.04 30.32 -3.99
C GLN A 167 -20.50 29.26 -5.01
N ALA A 168 -19.67 28.26 -5.30
CA ALA A 168 -20.02 27.14 -6.15
C ALA A 168 -21.07 26.20 -5.52
N GLU A 169 -21.04 26.00 -4.21
CA GLU A 169 -22.09 25.27 -3.47
C GLU A 169 -23.42 26.03 -3.51
N GLU A 170 -23.41 27.36 -3.32
CA GLU A 170 -24.60 28.22 -3.36
C GLU A 170 -25.19 28.35 -4.77
N THR A 171 -24.39 28.30 -5.85
CA THR A 171 -24.92 28.23 -7.24
C THR A 171 -25.43 26.83 -7.57
N ALA A 172 -24.69 25.78 -7.23
CA ALA A 172 -25.12 24.40 -7.45
C ALA A 172 -26.40 24.06 -6.65
N ALA A 173 -26.60 24.64 -5.47
CA ALA A 173 -27.84 24.51 -4.71
C ALA A 173 -29.04 25.15 -5.44
N LYS A 174 -28.86 26.34 -6.04
CA LYS A 174 -29.90 27.01 -6.83
C LYS A 174 -30.24 26.22 -8.10
N VAL A 175 -29.24 25.66 -8.78
CA VAL A 175 -29.45 24.79 -9.96
C VAL A 175 -30.19 23.51 -9.57
N ARG A 176 -29.81 22.85 -8.46
CA ARG A 176 -30.55 21.69 -7.95
C ARG A 176 -32.00 22.02 -7.60
N GLN A 177 -32.26 23.16 -6.95
CA GLN A 177 -33.63 23.60 -6.66
C GLN A 177 -34.43 23.85 -7.94
N GLY A 178 -33.84 24.51 -8.95
CA GLY A 178 -34.49 24.71 -10.25
C GLY A 178 -34.87 23.39 -10.94
N LEU A 179 -33.93 22.44 -11.01
CA LEU A 179 -34.18 21.11 -11.57
C LEU A 179 -35.22 20.32 -10.76
N GLU A 180 -35.23 20.45 -9.43
CA GLU A 180 -36.28 19.87 -8.58
C GLU A 180 -37.67 20.47 -8.86
N GLU A 181 -37.76 21.78 -9.10
CA GLU A 181 -39.01 22.46 -9.43
C GLU A 181 -39.49 22.12 -10.87
N GLU A 182 -38.57 21.93 -11.81
CA GLU A 182 -38.86 21.46 -13.17
C GLU A 182 -39.30 20.00 -13.20
N LEU A 183 -38.64 19.12 -12.44
CA LEU A 183 -39.06 17.71 -12.28
C LEU A 183 -40.47 17.63 -11.69
N LYS A 184 -40.77 18.38 -10.61
CA LYS A 184 -42.12 18.43 -10.01
C LYS A 184 -43.20 18.93 -10.99
N ARG A 185 -42.85 19.79 -11.96
CA ARG A 185 -43.76 20.18 -13.07
C ARG A 185 -43.91 19.06 -14.09
N ARG A 186 -42.82 18.42 -14.52
CA ARG A 186 -42.86 17.28 -15.47
C ARG A 186 -43.63 16.10 -14.91
N ASP A 187 -43.51 15.80 -13.62
CA ASP A 187 -44.27 14.75 -12.94
C ASP A 187 -45.78 15.09 -12.94
N LEU A 188 -46.15 16.34 -12.63
CA LEU A 188 -47.54 16.80 -12.69
C LEU A 188 -48.11 16.73 -14.12
N GLU A 189 -47.36 17.21 -15.13
CA GLU A 189 -47.71 17.08 -16.56
C GLU A 189 -47.94 15.60 -16.95
N LEU A 190 -47.12 14.69 -16.45
CA LEU A 190 -47.25 13.25 -16.70
C LEU A 190 -48.43 12.62 -15.94
N GLU A 191 -48.78 13.09 -14.75
CA GLU A 191 -50.00 12.66 -14.04
C GLU A 191 -51.26 13.17 -14.75
N GLU A 192 -51.31 14.43 -15.17
CA GLU A 192 -52.43 14.99 -15.95
C GLU A 192 -52.62 14.26 -17.28
N LEU A 193 -51.54 13.95 -18.01
CA LEU A 193 -51.59 13.16 -19.25
C LEU A 193 -52.02 11.71 -19.00
N ARG A 194 -51.60 11.09 -17.89
CA ARG A 194 -52.06 9.73 -17.50
C ARG A 194 -53.54 9.73 -17.15
N GLU A 195 -54.04 10.74 -16.44
CA GLU A 195 -55.46 10.89 -16.15
C GLU A 195 -56.29 11.13 -17.42
N ALA A 196 -55.82 12.00 -18.33
CA ALA A 196 -56.49 12.24 -19.61
C ALA A 196 -56.62 10.96 -20.44
N HIS A 197 -55.52 10.23 -20.64
CA HIS A 197 -55.53 8.96 -21.37
C HIS A 197 -56.32 7.87 -20.64
N ALA A 198 -56.36 7.86 -19.30
CA ALA A 198 -57.22 6.95 -18.55
C ALA A 198 -58.72 7.24 -18.78
N ARG A 199 -59.12 8.51 -18.84
CA ARG A 199 -60.49 8.93 -19.16
C ARG A 199 -60.86 8.57 -20.60
N GLU A 200 -59.98 8.80 -21.59
CA GLU A 200 -60.18 8.37 -22.97
C GLU A 200 -60.33 6.83 -23.11
N LEU A 201 -59.55 6.06 -22.34
CA LEU A 201 -59.71 4.61 -22.26
C LEU A 201 -61.02 4.18 -21.57
N GLU A 202 -61.54 4.96 -20.64
CA GLU A 202 -62.80 4.67 -19.95
C GLU A 202 -64.01 5.03 -20.84
N GLU A 203 -64.04 6.23 -21.44
CA GLU A 203 -65.05 6.64 -22.42
C GLU A 203 -65.13 5.69 -23.63
N SER A 204 -63.98 5.28 -24.17
CA SER A 204 -63.95 4.31 -25.28
C SER A 204 -64.47 2.94 -24.84
N ARG A 205 -64.12 2.44 -23.63
CA ARG A 205 -64.69 1.21 -23.06
C ARG A 205 -66.20 1.30 -22.86
N GLU A 206 -66.72 2.41 -22.34
CA GLU A 206 -68.16 2.64 -22.20
C GLU A 206 -68.86 2.66 -23.56
N SER A 207 -68.25 3.29 -24.57
CA SER A 207 -68.78 3.30 -25.94
C SER A 207 -68.87 1.89 -26.54
N TYR A 208 -67.84 1.06 -26.37
CA TYR A 208 -67.83 -0.33 -26.83
C TYR A 208 -68.82 -1.19 -26.05
N ARG A 209 -68.95 -0.98 -24.74
CA ARG A 209 -69.95 -1.66 -23.90
C ARG A 209 -71.37 -1.33 -24.36
N LEU A 210 -71.67 -0.06 -24.59
CA LEU A 210 -72.98 0.37 -25.07
C LEU A 210 -73.29 -0.22 -26.46
N GLN A 211 -72.30 -0.30 -27.35
CA GLN A 211 -72.43 -0.99 -28.64
C GLN A 211 -72.70 -2.50 -28.48
N GLN A 212 -72.07 -3.17 -27.51
CA GLN A 212 -72.33 -4.58 -27.21
C GLN A 212 -73.75 -4.77 -26.64
N GLU A 213 -74.18 -3.98 -25.67
CA GLU A 213 -75.55 -4.03 -25.10
C GLU A 213 -76.62 -3.75 -26.18
N GLN A 214 -76.35 -2.84 -27.13
CA GLN A 214 -77.21 -2.61 -28.31
C GLN A 214 -77.22 -3.81 -29.27
N ALA A 215 -76.06 -4.42 -29.55
CA ALA A 215 -75.97 -5.60 -30.41
C ALA A 215 -76.65 -6.84 -29.79
N GLU A 216 -76.55 -7.02 -28.47
CA GLU A 216 -77.22 -8.10 -27.74
C GLU A 216 -78.73 -7.90 -27.68
N THR A 217 -79.22 -6.69 -27.41
CA THR A 217 -80.67 -6.42 -27.43
C THR A 217 -81.28 -6.53 -28.83
N LEU A 218 -80.53 -6.26 -29.90
CA LEU A 218 -80.94 -6.56 -31.27
C LEU A 218 -80.95 -8.06 -31.57
N ARG A 219 -79.93 -8.81 -31.15
CA ARG A 219 -79.90 -10.28 -31.26
C ARG A 219 -81.03 -10.95 -30.48
N LEU A 220 -81.34 -10.47 -29.29
CA LEU A 220 -82.44 -11.00 -28.46
C LEU A 220 -83.77 -10.83 -29.20
N LYS A 221 -84.06 -9.64 -29.74
CA LYS A 221 -85.27 -9.38 -30.55
C LYS A 221 -85.35 -10.26 -31.80
N GLN A 222 -84.22 -10.55 -32.45
CA GLN A 222 -84.16 -11.48 -33.59
C GLN A 222 -84.49 -12.92 -33.16
N VAL A 223 -83.92 -13.39 -32.04
CA VAL A 223 -84.21 -14.73 -31.49
C VAL A 223 -85.66 -14.83 -31.03
N GLU A 224 -86.21 -13.81 -30.37
CA GLU A 224 -87.61 -13.73 -29.98
C GLU A 224 -88.54 -13.82 -31.20
N ALA A 225 -88.29 -13.02 -32.25
CA ALA A 225 -89.06 -13.04 -33.48
C ALA A 225 -89.02 -14.39 -34.20
N LEU A 226 -87.84 -15.01 -34.32
CA LEU A 226 -87.70 -16.37 -34.88
C LEU A 226 -88.43 -17.41 -34.02
N SER A 227 -88.34 -17.30 -32.69
CA SER A 227 -89.05 -18.20 -31.77
C SER A 227 -90.57 -18.04 -31.83
N ALA A 228 -91.07 -16.83 -32.15
CA ALA A 228 -92.48 -16.58 -32.38
C ALA A 228 -92.94 -17.18 -33.71
N GLY A 229 -92.16 -17.01 -34.79
CA GLY A 229 -92.41 -17.66 -36.09
C GLY A 229 -92.49 -19.18 -35.98
N HIS A 230 -91.49 -19.81 -35.34
CA HIS A 230 -91.50 -21.26 -35.10
C HIS A 230 -92.68 -21.71 -34.21
N ARG A 231 -93.20 -20.86 -33.31
CA ARG A 231 -94.42 -21.17 -32.54
C ARG A 231 -95.66 -21.15 -33.43
N THR A 232 -95.82 -20.13 -34.29
CA THR A 232 -96.95 -20.07 -35.22
C THR A 232 -96.91 -21.22 -36.23
N GLU A 233 -95.74 -21.57 -36.77
CA GLU A 233 -95.56 -22.74 -37.64
C GLU A 233 -95.95 -24.06 -36.92
N LEU A 234 -95.56 -24.22 -35.65
CA LEU A 234 -95.95 -25.38 -34.83
C LEU A 234 -97.44 -25.40 -34.49
N GLU A 235 -98.10 -24.25 -34.38
CA GLU A 235 -99.55 -24.15 -34.14
C GLU A 235 -100.34 -24.44 -35.41
N GLU A 236 -99.88 -23.97 -36.57
CA GLU A 236 -100.44 -24.31 -37.90
C GLU A 236 -100.28 -25.80 -38.21
N LEU A 237 -99.09 -26.39 -37.98
CA LEU A 237 -98.86 -27.84 -38.13
C LEU A 237 -99.71 -28.68 -37.17
N ARG A 238 -99.97 -28.19 -35.95
CA ARG A 238 -100.91 -28.85 -35.04
C ARG A 238 -102.34 -28.75 -35.52
N ALA A 239 -102.75 -27.59 -36.08
CA ALA A 239 -104.09 -27.39 -36.61
C ALA A 239 -104.35 -28.28 -37.84
N SER A 240 -103.41 -28.40 -38.78
CA SER A 240 -103.54 -29.32 -39.92
C SER A 240 -103.60 -30.78 -39.48
N HIS A 241 -102.69 -31.22 -38.59
CA HIS A 241 -102.72 -32.58 -38.05
C HIS A 241 -104.02 -32.88 -37.27
N MET A 242 -104.60 -31.90 -36.56
CA MET A 242 -105.93 -32.09 -35.95
C MET A 242 -107.03 -32.19 -37.01
N SER A 243 -106.98 -31.41 -38.09
CA SER A 243 -107.95 -31.52 -39.20
C SER A 243 -107.91 -32.91 -39.83
N GLU A 244 -106.71 -33.41 -40.17
CA GLU A 244 -106.50 -34.75 -40.71
C GLU A 244 -107.00 -35.84 -39.75
N LEU A 245 -106.70 -35.73 -38.45
CA LEU A 245 -107.22 -36.64 -37.44
C LEU A 245 -108.75 -36.59 -37.35
N THR A 246 -109.37 -35.41 -37.41
CA THR A 246 -110.83 -35.30 -37.42
C THR A 246 -111.43 -35.96 -38.65
N GLU A 247 -110.91 -35.72 -39.86
CA GLU A 247 -111.37 -36.36 -41.11
C GLU A 247 -111.23 -37.90 -41.06
N ILE A 248 -110.13 -38.41 -40.48
CA ILE A 248 -109.93 -39.84 -40.28
C ILE A 248 -110.95 -40.42 -39.29
N THR A 249 -111.23 -39.75 -38.16
CA THR A 249 -112.27 -40.22 -37.22
C THR A 249 -113.67 -40.16 -37.83
N ASP A 250 -114.00 -39.07 -38.52
CA ASP A 250 -115.26 -38.88 -39.24
C ASP A 250 -115.50 -39.98 -40.28
N ARG A 251 -114.44 -40.40 -40.98
CA ARG A 251 -114.46 -41.50 -41.93
C ARG A 251 -114.67 -42.85 -41.25
N LEU A 252 -113.92 -43.13 -40.17
CA LEU A 252 -114.05 -44.37 -39.41
C LEU A 252 -115.43 -44.50 -38.76
N GLU A 253 -116.04 -43.40 -38.31
CA GLU A 253 -117.43 -43.40 -37.82
C GLU A 253 -118.43 -43.72 -38.92
N ARG A 254 -118.27 -43.16 -40.14
CA ARG A 254 -119.11 -43.52 -41.30
C ARG A 254 -119.00 -45.01 -41.61
N GLU A 255 -117.79 -45.53 -41.78
CA GLU A 255 -117.52 -46.96 -42.05
C GLU A 255 -118.09 -47.86 -40.91
N LEU A 256 -118.06 -47.41 -39.66
CA LEU A 256 -118.70 -48.08 -38.51
C LEU A 256 -120.23 -48.03 -38.56
N THR A 257 -120.85 -46.93 -39.02
CA THR A 257 -122.32 -46.86 -39.18
C THR A 257 -122.81 -47.72 -40.35
N GLU A 258 -122.09 -47.76 -41.46
CA GLU A 258 -122.42 -48.58 -42.63
C GLU A 258 -122.33 -50.08 -42.30
N THR A 259 -121.27 -50.51 -41.63
CA THR A 259 -121.12 -51.91 -41.17
C THR A 259 -122.17 -52.31 -40.16
N LYS A 260 -122.52 -51.44 -39.19
CA LYS A 260 -123.68 -51.66 -38.29
C LYS A 260 -125.00 -51.76 -39.06
N ALA A 261 -125.22 -50.94 -40.09
CA ALA A 261 -126.42 -50.95 -40.91
C ALA A 261 -126.48 -52.15 -41.90
N ALA A 262 -125.35 -52.75 -42.25
CA ALA A 262 -125.27 -54.01 -42.99
C ALA A 262 -125.63 -55.19 -42.07
N LEU A 263 -124.94 -55.33 -40.93
CA LEU A 263 -125.22 -56.36 -39.92
C LEU A 263 -126.68 -56.31 -39.43
N GLY A 264 -127.26 -55.11 -39.30
CA GLY A 264 -128.67 -54.94 -38.94
C GLY A 264 -129.65 -55.50 -39.98
N ARG A 265 -129.31 -55.49 -41.27
CA ARG A 265 -130.12 -56.13 -42.34
C ARG A 265 -130.02 -57.65 -42.27
N GLU A 266 -128.81 -58.19 -42.15
CA GLU A 266 -128.58 -59.64 -42.00
C GLU A 266 -129.31 -60.21 -40.77
N LEU A 267 -129.35 -59.46 -39.66
CA LEU A 267 -130.08 -59.84 -38.45
C LEU A 267 -131.61 -59.84 -38.63
N GLU A 268 -132.17 -58.97 -39.48
CA GLU A 268 -133.61 -58.96 -39.76
C GLU A 268 -134.01 -60.03 -40.80
N GLU A 269 -133.17 -60.25 -41.82
CA GLU A 269 -133.33 -61.35 -42.77
C GLU A 269 -133.29 -62.71 -42.06
N THR A 270 -132.30 -62.96 -41.18
CA THR A 270 -132.21 -64.20 -40.40
C THR A 270 -133.37 -64.39 -39.43
N LYS A 271 -133.86 -63.33 -38.76
CA LYS A 271 -135.11 -63.39 -37.98
C LYS A 271 -136.29 -63.81 -38.86
N SER A 272 -136.47 -63.22 -40.04
CA SER A 272 -137.60 -63.49 -40.93
C SER A 272 -137.67 -64.97 -41.35
N ILE A 273 -136.51 -65.58 -41.60
CA ILE A 273 -136.37 -67.01 -41.91
C ILE A 273 -136.75 -67.86 -40.69
N LEU A 274 -136.28 -67.51 -39.50
CA LEU A 274 -136.58 -68.22 -38.26
C LEU A 274 -138.06 -68.12 -37.84
N THR A 275 -138.71 -66.98 -38.05
CA THR A 275 -140.16 -66.84 -37.81
C THR A 275 -140.97 -67.73 -38.74
N ARG A 276 -140.60 -67.80 -40.02
CA ARG A 276 -141.27 -68.66 -41.00
C ARG A 276 -141.11 -70.14 -40.65
N GLN A 277 -139.90 -70.59 -40.32
CA GLN A 277 -139.64 -71.97 -39.89
C GLN A 277 -140.46 -72.35 -38.64
N ARG A 278 -140.63 -71.41 -37.71
CA ARG A 278 -141.46 -71.59 -36.50
C ARG A 278 -142.94 -71.72 -36.84
N GLU A 279 -143.48 -70.92 -37.76
CA GLU A 279 -144.87 -71.03 -38.20
C GLU A 279 -145.14 -72.38 -38.89
N GLU A 280 -144.28 -72.77 -39.84
CA GLU A 280 -144.34 -74.06 -40.54
C GLU A 280 -144.29 -75.25 -39.55
N ALA A 281 -143.45 -75.19 -38.51
CA ALA A 281 -143.40 -76.20 -37.44
C ALA A 281 -144.66 -76.23 -36.56
N THR A 282 -145.23 -75.08 -36.18
CA THR A 282 -146.46 -75.03 -35.35
C THR A 282 -147.71 -75.52 -36.10
N ALA A 283 -147.74 -75.41 -37.43
CA ALA A 283 -148.82 -75.97 -38.24
C ALA A 283 -148.81 -77.51 -38.23
N ALA A 284 -147.62 -78.14 -38.24
CA ALA A 284 -147.48 -79.59 -38.14
C ALA A 284 -147.93 -80.12 -36.75
N LEU A 285 -147.42 -79.51 -35.68
CA LEU A 285 -147.63 -79.97 -34.30
C LEU A 285 -149.12 -79.95 -33.86
N ASN A 286 -149.91 -78.99 -34.37
CA ASN A 286 -151.36 -78.95 -34.12
C ASN A 286 -152.13 -80.11 -34.78
N LYS A 287 -151.60 -80.71 -35.84
CA LYS A 287 -152.20 -81.87 -36.52
C LYS A 287 -151.97 -83.17 -35.75
N GLU A 288 -150.80 -83.29 -35.13
CA GLU A 288 -150.38 -84.45 -34.33
C GLU A 288 -151.06 -84.44 -32.94
N LEU A 289 -151.13 -83.27 -32.28
CA LEU A 289 -151.87 -83.08 -31.02
C LEU A 289 -153.37 -83.41 -31.10
N GLY A 290 -153.97 -83.39 -32.30
CA GLY A 290 -155.33 -83.86 -32.51
C GLY A 290 -155.48 -85.38 -32.37
N GLN A 291 -154.43 -86.13 -32.73
CA GLN A 291 -154.40 -87.60 -32.73
C GLN A 291 -153.92 -88.15 -31.37
N GLU A 292 -152.94 -87.50 -30.72
CA GLU A 292 -152.46 -87.90 -29.40
C GLU A 292 -153.50 -87.73 -28.28
N ARG A 293 -154.49 -86.85 -28.45
CA ARG A 293 -155.58 -86.69 -27.47
C ARG A 293 -156.51 -87.91 -27.37
N GLU A 294 -156.56 -88.76 -28.40
CA GLU A 294 -157.28 -90.04 -28.33
C GLU A 294 -156.43 -91.17 -27.71
N SER A 295 -155.10 -91.08 -27.76
CA SER A 295 -154.20 -92.07 -27.14
C SER A 295 -153.92 -91.79 -25.67
N LEU A 296 -153.82 -90.52 -25.25
CA LEU A 296 -153.49 -90.12 -23.88
C LEU A 296 -154.52 -90.52 -22.79
N GLN A 297 -155.72 -90.96 -23.17
CA GLN A 297 -156.63 -91.63 -22.22
C GLN A 297 -156.13 -93.04 -21.78
N ARG A 298 -155.13 -93.61 -22.46
CA ARG A 298 -154.59 -94.96 -22.19
C ARG A 298 -153.28 -94.96 -21.38
N GLU A 299 -152.48 -93.90 -21.52
CA GLU A 299 -151.14 -93.77 -20.89
C GLU A 299 -151.16 -93.32 -19.41
N LEU A 300 -152.28 -93.49 -18.71
CA LEU A 300 -152.42 -93.18 -17.28
C LEU A 300 -151.72 -94.22 -16.36
N ALA A 301 -150.69 -94.92 -16.88
CA ALA A 301 -150.46 -96.32 -16.54
C ALA A 301 -149.01 -96.78 -16.24
N LYS A 302 -148.00 -95.89 -16.06
CA LYS A 302 -146.95 -95.94 -14.99
C LYS A 302 -145.77 -94.95 -15.19
N ASN A 303 -145.11 -94.62 -14.09
CA ASN A 303 -143.96 -93.70 -14.00
C ASN A 303 -143.07 -94.08 -12.77
N LYS A 304 -141.74 -94.31 -12.92
CA LYS A 304 -140.79 -94.63 -11.81
C LYS A 304 -139.26 -94.65 -12.18
N GLU A 305 -138.44 -93.82 -11.50
CA GLU A 305 -137.05 -94.05 -10.94
C GLU A 305 -135.76 -94.32 -11.84
N LEU A 306 -134.45 -94.04 -11.52
CA LEU A 306 -133.66 -92.90 -10.88
C LEU A 306 -132.06 -93.14 -10.65
N ARG A 307 -131.14 -92.10 -10.67
CA ARG A 307 -129.71 -91.90 -10.05
C ARG A 307 -128.35 -92.39 -10.76
N GLN A 308 -127.01 -92.09 -10.45
CA GLN A 308 -126.08 -91.01 -9.86
C GLN A 308 -124.49 -91.32 -9.89
N SER A 309 -123.54 -90.33 -9.71
CA SER A 309 -122.12 -90.33 -9.04
C SER A 309 -120.70 -90.04 -9.76
N LEU A 310 -119.50 -90.00 -9.04
CA LEU A 310 -118.21 -89.19 -9.31
C LEU A 310 -116.82 -89.57 -8.56
N GLY A 311 -115.54 -89.17 -8.97
CA GLY A 311 -114.28 -89.01 -8.09
C GLY A 311 -112.73 -89.06 -8.58
N ASN A 312 -111.77 -88.41 -7.83
CA ASN A 312 -110.25 -88.63 -7.51
C ASN A 312 -108.93 -88.21 -8.34
N GLN A 313 -107.69 -88.15 -7.70
CA GLN A 313 -106.30 -87.73 -8.21
C GLN A 313 -105.00 -88.25 -7.41
N GLU A 314 -103.76 -87.72 -7.68
CA GLU A 314 -102.39 -87.76 -6.97
C GLU A 314 -101.31 -88.88 -7.13
N ASN A 315 -99.99 -88.49 -7.15
CA ASN A 315 -98.76 -89.09 -6.49
C ASN A 315 -97.40 -89.03 -7.28
N ARG A 316 -96.33 -88.32 -6.81
CA ARG A 316 -94.87 -88.48 -7.19
C ARG A 316 -93.87 -87.71 -6.25
N HIS A 317 -92.81 -88.33 -5.64
CA HIS A 317 -91.51 -87.73 -5.15
C HIS A 317 -90.65 -88.75 -4.33
N LYS A 318 -89.39 -89.17 -4.69
CA LYS A 318 -88.57 -90.07 -3.80
C LYS A 318 -87.04 -90.38 -4.00
N GLN A 319 -86.24 -89.73 -4.84
CA GLN A 319 -85.06 -90.43 -5.47
C GLN A 319 -83.61 -89.86 -5.34
N ALA A 320 -83.27 -88.95 -4.41
CA ALA A 320 -82.01 -88.16 -4.52
C ALA A 320 -81.07 -88.16 -3.27
N ALA A 321 -80.54 -89.31 -2.82
CA ALA A 321 -79.82 -89.37 -1.53
C ALA A 321 -78.75 -90.49 -1.34
N GLN A 322 -77.72 -90.62 -2.21
CA GLN A 322 -76.79 -91.78 -2.11
C GLN A 322 -75.29 -91.63 -2.45
N GLU A 323 -74.74 -90.43 -2.72
CA GLU A 323 -73.39 -90.32 -3.37
C GLU A 323 -72.20 -89.85 -2.49
N MET A 324 -72.38 -89.47 -1.22
CA MET A 324 -71.39 -88.63 -0.50
C MET A 324 -70.21 -89.33 0.21
N GLU A 325 -70.14 -90.66 0.35
CA GLU A 325 -69.23 -91.30 1.32
C GLU A 325 -67.76 -91.51 0.89
N LYS A 326 -67.35 -91.17 -0.34
CA LYS A 326 -66.12 -91.74 -0.95
C LYS A 326 -64.79 -90.98 -0.71
N HIS A 327 -64.78 -89.80 -0.10
CA HIS A 327 -63.66 -88.83 -0.24
C HIS A 327 -62.58 -88.78 0.86
N LEU A 328 -62.64 -89.58 1.94
CA LEU A 328 -61.78 -89.37 3.13
C LEU A 328 -60.39 -90.06 3.11
N GLY A 329 -59.96 -90.67 1.99
CA GLY A 329 -58.73 -91.50 1.96
C GLY A 329 -57.40 -90.75 1.80
N GLU A 330 -57.40 -89.57 1.19
CA GLU A 330 -56.19 -89.01 0.54
C GLU A 330 -55.29 -88.17 1.48
N LEU A 331 -55.81 -87.76 2.64
CA LEU A 331 -55.22 -86.71 3.49
C LEU A 331 -53.97 -87.11 4.31
N ARG A 332 -53.49 -88.36 4.25
CA ARG A 332 -52.37 -88.83 5.10
C ARG A 332 -50.98 -88.78 4.43
N GLY A 333 -50.88 -88.67 3.11
CA GLY A 333 -49.60 -88.63 2.40
C GLY A 333 -48.87 -87.27 2.44
N THR A 334 -49.57 -86.21 2.82
CA THR A 334 -49.12 -84.81 2.72
C THR A 334 -48.13 -84.39 3.81
N ILE A 335 -48.21 -84.99 5.00
CA ILE A 335 -47.55 -84.47 6.22
C ILE A 335 -46.02 -84.62 6.16
N SER A 336 -45.50 -85.75 5.66
CA SER A 336 -44.05 -85.99 5.56
C SER A 336 -43.36 -85.09 4.52
N GLN A 337 -44.08 -84.68 3.47
CA GLN A 337 -43.56 -83.75 2.46
C GLN A 337 -43.35 -82.33 3.02
N LEU A 338 -44.11 -81.93 4.05
CA LEU A 338 -44.01 -80.59 4.66
C LEU A 338 -42.75 -80.42 5.52
N GLN A 339 -42.30 -81.46 6.22
CA GLN A 339 -41.09 -81.39 7.05
C GLN A 339 -39.79 -81.31 6.23
N ALA A 340 -39.76 -81.94 5.05
CA ALA A 340 -38.64 -81.80 4.13
C ALA A 340 -38.56 -80.37 3.57
N LYS A 341 -39.70 -79.79 3.17
CA LYS A 341 -39.79 -78.40 2.70
C LYS A 341 -39.37 -77.40 3.79
N LEU A 342 -39.83 -77.56 5.02
CA LEU A 342 -39.49 -76.64 6.11
C LEU A 342 -37.97 -76.43 6.26
N ARG A 343 -37.17 -77.49 6.11
CA ARG A 343 -35.70 -77.39 6.18
C ARG A 343 -35.05 -76.74 4.95
N SER A 344 -35.67 -76.84 3.76
CA SER A 344 -35.20 -76.07 2.60
C SER A 344 -35.56 -74.59 2.73
N GLU A 345 -36.75 -74.26 3.27
CA GLU A 345 -37.13 -72.88 3.56
C GLU A 345 -36.23 -72.25 4.65
N GLU A 346 -35.88 -72.99 5.70
CA GLU A 346 -34.96 -72.52 6.76
C GLU A 346 -33.54 -72.22 6.22
N ALA A 347 -33.05 -73.06 5.30
CA ALA A 347 -31.77 -72.81 4.62
C ALA A 347 -31.86 -71.61 3.65
N GLY A 348 -32.97 -71.51 2.90
CA GLY A 348 -33.29 -70.37 2.03
C GLY A 348 -33.32 -69.05 2.80
N LEU A 349 -34.06 -69.00 3.90
CA LEU A 349 -34.14 -67.83 4.80
C LEU A 349 -32.79 -67.39 5.37
N LYS A 350 -31.82 -68.30 5.54
CA LYS A 350 -30.45 -67.90 5.93
C LYS A 350 -29.70 -67.27 4.76
N ALA A 351 -29.76 -67.89 3.58
CA ALA A 351 -29.15 -67.34 2.37
C ALA A 351 -29.76 -65.97 1.99
N GLU A 352 -31.08 -65.80 2.11
CA GLU A 352 -31.77 -64.53 1.92
C GLU A 352 -31.33 -63.45 2.92
N ARG A 353 -31.07 -63.81 4.19
CA ARG A 353 -30.56 -62.85 5.19
C ARG A 353 -29.14 -62.40 4.87
N GLU A 354 -28.28 -63.33 4.46
CA GLU A 354 -26.90 -63.03 4.06
C GLU A 354 -26.90 -62.17 2.77
N ALA A 355 -27.69 -62.54 1.76
CA ALA A 355 -27.90 -61.75 0.55
C ALA A 355 -28.49 -60.35 0.84
N ARG A 356 -29.48 -60.26 1.74
CA ARG A 356 -30.06 -58.98 2.19
C ARG A 356 -29.04 -58.10 2.90
N SER A 357 -28.12 -58.67 3.67
CA SER A 357 -27.03 -57.91 4.30
C SER A 357 -26.05 -57.37 3.27
N ALA A 358 -25.70 -58.15 2.24
CA ALA A 358 -24.84 -57.71 1.14
C ALA A 358 -25.53 -56.64 0.26
N LEU A 359 -26.83 -56.80 0.00
CA LEU A 359 -27.67 -55.78 -0.66
C LEU A 359 -27.76 -54.50 0.17
N GLN A 360 -27.82 -54.59 1.50
CA GLN A 360 -27.84 -53.42 2.38
C GLN A 360 -26.49 -52.69 2.39
N THR A 361 -25.35 -53.40 2.37
CA THR A 361 -24.04 -52.74 2.20
C THR A 361 -23.89 -52.11 0.83
N GLN A 362 -24.34 -52.79 -0.24
CA GLN A 362 -24.35 -52.24 -1.60
C GLN A 362 -25.27 -51.02 -1.74
N HIS A 363 -26.42 -51.03 -1.07
CA HIS A 363 -27.33 -49.87 -1.04
C HIS A 363 -26.73 -48.70 -0.28
N ASN A 364 -26.07 -48.93 0.87
CA ASN A 364 -25.36 -47.88 1.59
C ASN A 364 -24.18 -47.30 0.78
N GLU A 365 -23.44 -48.14 0.05
CA GLU A 365 -22.41 -47.68 -0.89
C GLU A 365 -23.00 -46.90 -2.07
N ALA A 366 -24.16 -47.32 -2.60
CA ALA A 366 -24.84 -46.59 -3.66
C ALA A 366 -25.32 -45.22 -3.16
N LEU A 367 -25.91 -45.15 -1.97
CA LEU A 367 -26.34 -43.90 -1.32
C LEU A 367 -25.16 -42.95 -1.08
N LEU A 368 -24.01 -43.46 -0.66
CA LEU A 368 -22.77 -42.67 -0.50
C LEU A 368 -22.15 -42.21 -1.83
N ARG A 369 -22.48 -42.87 -2.95
CA ARG A 369 -22.11 -42.40 -4.30
C ARG A 369 -23.12 -41.38 -4.81
N GLU A 370 -24.41 -41.61 -4.58
CA GLU A 370 -25.51 -40.70 -4.89
C GLU A 370 -25.34 -39.35 -4.17
N GLN A 371 -25.00 -39.34 -2.87
CA GLN A 371 -24.68 -38.12 -2.11
C GLN A 371 -23.43 -37.38 -2.60
N LYS A 372 -22.47 -38.07 -3.21
CA LYS A 372 -21.31 -37.42 -3.84
C LYS A 372 -21.69 -36.82 -5.19
N LEU A 373 -22.42 -37.58 -6.00
CA LEU A 373 -22.94 -37.13 -7.29
C LEU A 373 -23.94 -35.97 -7.13
N SER A 374 -24.71 -35.91 -6.04
CA SER A 374 -25.57 -34.77 -5.75
C SER A 374 -24.76 -33.55 -5.34
N GLY A 375 -23.72 -33.69 -4.52
CA GLY A 375 -22.81 -32.58 -4.20
C GLY A 375 -22.00 -32.08 -5.40
N GLU A 376 -21.57 -32.99 -6.29
CA GLU A 376 -20.94 -32.66 -7.57
C GLU A 376 -21.93 -31.98 -8.53
N LEU A 377 -23.20 -32.40 -8.53
CA LEU A 377 -24.27 -31.75 -9.29
C LEU A 377 -24.62 -30.37 -8.73
N GLU A 378 -24.72 -30.20 -7.42
CA GLU A 378 -24.96 -28.92 -6.73
C GLU A 378 -23.83 -27.92 -7.01
N ALA A 379 -22.57 -28.39 -7.01
CA ALA A 379 -21.42 -27.58 -7.41
C ALA A 379 -21.46 -27.23 -8.92
N ALA A 380 -21.85 -28.17 -9.79
CA ALA A 380 -21.99 -27.92 -11.22
C ALA A 380 -23.16 -26.98 -11.55
N THR A 381 -24.28 -27.03 -10.83
CA THR A 381 -25.37 -26.07 -10.96
C THR A 381 -24.96 -24.70 -10.42
N GLY A 382 -24.26 -24.61 -9.29
CA GLY A 382 -23.74 -23.33 -8.79
C GLY A 382 -22.77 -22.65 -9.75
N LEU A 383 -21.90 -23.43 -10.43
CA LEU A 383 -21.07 -22.92 -11.53
C LEU A 383 -21.92 -22.53 -12.76
N GLY A 384 -22.97 -23.28 -13.07
CA GLY A 384 -23.91 -22.95 -14.14
C GLY A 384 -24.74 -21.69 -13.88
N ASP A 385 -25.07 -21.40 -12.62
CA ASP A 385 -25.79 -20.20 -12.19
C ASP A 385 -24.87 -18.97 -12.21
N LEU A 386 -23.62 -19.11 -11.78
CA LEU A 386 -22.59 -18.08 -11.94
C LEU A 386 -22.33 -17.74 -13.41
N LEU A 387 -22.15 -18.74 -14.27
CA LEU A 387 -22.01 -18.53 -15.72
C LEU A 387 -23.27 -17.92 -16.36
N GLN A 388 -24.46 -18.17 -15.81
CA GLN A 388 -25.70 -17.49 -16.25
C GLN A 388 -25.76 -16.04 -15.77
N GLN A 389 -25.20 -15.71 -14.60
CA GLN A 389 -25.07 -14.33 -14.12
C GLN A 389 -24.06 -13.55 -14.98
N GLU A 390 -22.86 -14.10 -15.21
CA GLU A 390 -21.87 -13.51 -16.13
C GLU A 390 -22.44 -13.30 -17.55
N LEU A 391 -23.21 -14.26 -18.06
CA LEU A 391 -23.90 -14.14 -19.36
C LEU A 391 -25.09 -13.18 -19.35
N ALA A 392 -25.67 -12.86 -18.19
CA ALA A 392 -26.72 -11.85 -18.06
C ALA A 392 -26.11 -10.44 -17.99
N GLU A 393 -25.03 -10.26 -17.23
CA GLU A 393 -24.25 -9.03 -17.15
C GLU A 393 -23.67 -8.66 -18.54
N LEU A 394 -23.02 -9.61 -19.23
CA LEU A 394 -22.52 -9.41 -20.60
C LEU A 394 -23.63 -9.12 -21.63
N ARG A 395 -24.87 -9.57 -21.39
CA ARG A 395 -26.03 -9.19 -22.22
C ARG A 395 -26.51 -7.78 -21.89
N GLN A 396 -26.56 -7.40 -20.63
CA GLN A 396 -26.93 -6.06 -20.21
C GLN A 396 -25.93 -5.02 -20.76
N ASP A 397 -24.62 -5.30 -20.67
CA ASP A 397 -23.58 -4.45 -21.27
C ASP A 397 -23.72 -4.37 -22.80
N TYR A 398 -24.02 -5.49 -23.45
CA TYR A 398 -24.28 -5.51 -24.89
C TYR A 398 -25.55 -4.74 -25.28
N GLU A 399 -26.62 -4.84 -24.50
CA GLU A 399 -27.88 -4.11 -24.72
C GLU A 399 -27.72 -2.61 -24.48
N LEU A 400 -26.94 -2.20 -23.47
CA LEU A 400 -26.56 -0.80 -23.24
C LEU A 400 -25.70 -0.26 -24.39
N SER A 401 -24.70 -1.01 -24.82
CA SER A 401 -23.83 -0.63 -25.95
C SER A 401 -24.60 -0.59 -27.28
N ALA A 402 -25.52 -1.52 -27.51
CA ALA A 402 -26.41 -1.54 -28.67
C ALA A 402 -27.42 -0.37 -28.64
N GLY A 403 -27.95 -0.04 -27.47
CA GLY A 403 -28.81 1.14 -27.26
C GLY A 403 -28.10 2.44 -27.61
N GLN A 404 -26.89 2.64 -27.07
CA GLN A 404 -26.01 3.76 -27.42
C GLN A 404 -25.70 3.81 -28.93
N ALA A 405 -25.41 2.65 -29.54
CA ALA A 405 -25.15 2.56 -30.97
C ALA A 405 -26.40 2.83 -31.84
N GLU A 406 -27.61 2.54 -31.36
CA GLU A 406 -28.86 2.87 -32.03
C GLU A 406 -29.22 4.35 -31.85
N GLU A 407 -28.97 4.93 -30.68
CA GLU A 407 -29.12 6.36 -30.40
C GLU A 407 -28.18 7.21 -31.25
N LEU A 408 -26.90 6.82 -31.37
CA LEU A 408 -25.94 7.43 -32.29
C LEU A 408 -26.34 7.25 -33.77
N ARG A 409 -27.05 6.18 -34.13
CA ARG A 409 -27.62 6.01 -35.50
C ARG A 409 -28.86 6.87 -35.72
N LYS A 410 -29.65 7.13 -34.67
CA LYS A 410 -30.81 8.04 -34.73
C LYS A 410 -30.34 9.48 -34.90
N SER A 411 -29.39 9.94 -34.08
CA SER A 411 -28.83 11.30 -34.22
C SER A 411 -28.10 11.49 -35.55
N LEU A 412 -27.30 10.52 -36.02
CA LEU A 412 -26.71 10.55 -37.37
C LEU A 412 -27.79 10.57 -38.48
N GLY A 413 -28.88 9.81 -38.29
CA GLY A 413 -30.02 9.80 -39.20
C GLY A 413 -30.86 11.08 -39.17
N GLU A 414 -30.80 11.85 -38.10
CA GLU A 414 -31.46 13.15 -37.93
C GLU A 414 -30.61 14.28 -38.50
N THR A 415 -29.31 14.31 -38.22
CA THR A 415 -28.38 15.26 -38.85
C THR A 415 -28.29 15.02 -40.37
N SER A 416 -28.33 13.78 -40.84
CA SER A 416 -28.44 13.47 -42.28
C SER A 416 -29.74 13.99 -42.91
N LYS A 417 -30.88 13.95 -42.20
CA LYS A 417 -32.15 14.53 -42.68
C LYS A 417 -32.14 16.06 -42.63
N GLN A 418 -31.50 16.66 -41.62
CA GLN A 418 -31.30 18.10 -41.53
C GLN A 418 -30.42 18.60 -42.67
N LEU A 419 -29.28 17.94 -42.90
CA LEU A 419 -28.39 18.21 -44.04
C LEU A 419 -29.16 18.13 -45.37
N HIS A 420 -29.91 17.06 -45.59
CA HIS A 420 -30.66 16.92 -46.86
C HIS A 420 -31.76 17.98 -47.03
N ARG A 421 -32.39 18.44 -45.94
CA ARG A 421 -33.31 19.60 -46.00
C ARG A 421 -32.56 20.87 -46.37
N THR A 422 -31.39 21.14 -45.78
CA THR A 422 -30.58 22.30 -46.16
C THR A 422 -30.07 22.21 -47.60
N GLU A 423 -29.79 21.01 -48.12
CA GLU A 423 -29.48 20.78 -49.54
C GLU A 423 -30.69 21.08 -50.44
N GLU A 424 -31.90 20.62 -50.08
CA GLU A 424 -33.14 20.94 -50.79
C GLU A 424 -33.48 22.44 -50.74
N GLU A 425 -33.27 23.09 -49.59
CA GLU A 425 -33.51 24.52 -49.40
C GLU A 425 -32.50 25.36 -50.19
N LEU A 426 -31.22 25.01 -50.19
CA LEU A 426 -30.20 25.63 -51.05
C LEU A 426 -30.49 25.37 -52.54
N ALA A 427 -31.01 24.19 -52.91
CA ALA A 427 -31.45 23.91 -54.28
C ALA A 427 -32.66 24.76 -54.71
N ARG A 428 -33.60 25.05 -53.80
CA ARG A 428 -34.72 25.99 -54.05
C ARG A 428 -34.22 27.42 -54.17
N ILE A 429 -33.44 27.91 -53.21
CA ILE A 429 -32.90 29.28 -53.20
C ILE A 429 -32.04 29.53 -54.46
N THR A 430 -31.26 28.56 -54.91
CA THR A 430 -30.48 28.69 -56.16
C THR A 430 -31.33 28.62 -57.42
N ALA A 431 -32.45 27.88 -57.43
CA ALA A 431 -33.44 27.90 -58.51
C ALA A 431 -34.19 29.24 -58.56
N GLU A 432 -34.69 29.72 -57.42
CA GLU A 432 -35.37 31.01 -57.26
C GLU A 432 -34.46 32.18 -57.66
N HIS A 433 -33.19 32.19 -57.21
CA HIS A 433 -32.19 33.16 -57.68
C HIS A 433 -31.95 33.06 -59.20
N GLY A 434 -32.05 31.87 -59.80
CA GLY A 434 -32.08 31.67 -61.24
C GLY A 434 -33.28 32.36 -61.90
N GLU A 435 -34.49 32.16 -61.37
CA GLU A 435 -35.72 32.81 -61.85
C GLU A 435 -35.64 34.33 -61.72
N TRP A 436 -35.26 34.85 -60.55
CA TRP A 436 -35.00 36.28 -60.31
C TRP A 436 -33.99 36.87 -61.29
N LYS A 437 -32.92 36.14 -61.62
CA LYS A 437 -31.94 36.58 -62.62
C LYS A 437 -32.55 36.66 -64.03
N THR A 438 -33.46 35.75 -64.41
CA THR A 438 -34.20 35.86 -65.69
C THR A 438 -35.24 36.99 -65.68
N ALA A 439 -35.89 37.24 -64.54
CA ALA A 439 -36.85 38.32 -64.37
C ALA A 439 -36.18 39.70 -64.40
N ALA A 440 -34.99 39.83 -63.80
CA ALA A 440 -34.15 41.02 -63.90
C ALA A 440 -33.67 41.26 -65.34
N GLY A 441 -33.32 40.21 -66.08
CA GLY A 441 -33.00 40.30 -67.51
C GLY A 441 -34.17 40.90 -68.32
N LYS A 442 -35.37 40.33 -68.18
CA LYS A 442 -36.59 40.85 -68.83
C LYS A 442 -36.91 42.29 -68.45
N ARG A 443 -36.81 42.65 -67.17
CA ARG A 443 -36.99 44.05 -66.72
C ARG A 443 -35.95 45.00 -67.30
N GLN A 444 -34.72 44.54 -67.55
CA GLN A 444 -33.70 45.36 -68.20
C GLN A 444 -34.00 45.55 -69.71
N GLU A 445 -34.60 44.55 -70.37
CA GLU A 445 -35.12 44.65 -71.73
C GLU A 445 -36.34 45.60 -71.79
N GLU A 446 -37.31 45.45 -70.88
CA GLU A 446 -38.48 46.33 -70.72
C GLU A 446 -38.07 47.79 -70.45
N ILE A 447 -37.06 48.03 -69.61
CA ILE A 447 -36.50 49.37 -69.38
C ILE A 447 -35.87 49.93 -70.66
N GLY A 448 -35.14 49.12 -71.43
CA GLY A 448 -34.59 49.56 -72.72
C GLY A 448 -35.66 49.92 -73.76
N GLU A 449 -36.76 49.16 -73.83
CA GLU A 449 -37.92 49.49 -74.66
C GLU A 449 -38.59 50.79 -74.19
N LEU A 450 -38.71 51.00 -72.87
CA LEU A 450 -39.26 52.22 -72.29
C LEU A 450 -38.38 53.46 -72.55
N GLU A 451 -37.05 53.35 -72.45
CA GLU A 451 -36.10 54.43 -72.78
C GLU A 451 -36.20 54.84 -74.26
N VAL A 452 -36.33 53.88 -75.18
CA VAL A 452 -36.60 54.16 -76.59
C VAL A 452 -37.97 54.83 -76.78
N SER A 453 -39.00 54.37 -76.06
CA SER A 453 -40.35 54.98 -76.13
C SER A 453 -40.39 56.41 -75.59
N LEU A 454 -39.51 56.75 -74.63
CA LEU A 454 -39.40 58.07 -74.03
C LEU A 454 -38.77 59.06 -75.01
N LEU A 455 -37.66 58.69 -75.66
CA LEU A 455 -37.06 59.47 -76.76
C LEU A 455 -38.07 59.71 -77.89
N GLU A 456 -38.80 58.67 -78.26
CA GLU A 456 -39.90 58.76 -79.23
C GLU A 456 -41.07 59.64 -78.76
N ALA A 457 -41.25 59.87 -77.46
CA ALA A 457 -42.28 60.76 -76.92
C ALA A 457 -41.82 62.22 -76.87
N GLU A 458 -40.53 62.47 -76.56
CA GLU A 458 -39.94 63.81 -76.52
C GLU A 458 -39.96 64.49 -77.89
N GLU A 459 -39.57 63.79 -78.97
CA GLU A 459 -39.67 64.31 -80.35
C GLU A 459 -41.11 64.70 -80.74
N LYS A 460 -42.11 63.94 -80.26
CA LYS A 460 -43.53 64.22 -80.52
C LYS A 460 -44.04 65.40 -79.69
N LEU A 461 -43.41 65.69 -78.55
CA LEU A 461 -43.79 66.78 -77.64
C LEU A 461 -43.30 68.14 -78.14
N GLU A 462 -42.13 68.21 -78.80
CA GLU A 462 -41.68 69.44 -79.48
C GLU A 462 -42.61 69.82 -80.65
N ALA A 463 -43.05 68.83 -81.45
CA ALA A 463 -43.91 69.07 -82.61
C ALA A 463 -45.27 69.73 -82.23
N VAL A 464 -45.91 69.27 -81.15
CA VAL A 464 -47.24 69.74 -80.72
C VAL A 464 -47.22 71.18 -80.19
N GLN A 465 -46.08 71.66 -79.67
CA GLN A 465 -45.95 73.04 -79.17
C GLN A 465 -46.04 74.09 -80.29
N GLY A 466 -45.77 73.72 -81.55
CA GLY A 466 -45.82 74.64 -82.69
C GLY A 466 -47.24 75.04 -83.14
N GLU A 467 -48.23 74.14 -83.00
CA GLU A 467 -49.57 74.35 -83.58
C GLU A 467 -50.58 75.01 -82.63
N LEU A 468 -50.38 74.85 -81.31
CA LEU A 468 -51.28 75.33 -80.26
C LEU A 468 -51.46 76.86 -80.21
N TYR A 469 -50.62 77.64 -80.89
CA TYR A 469 -50.71 79.10 -80.96
C TYR A 469 -51.73 79.63 -81.98
N ARG A 470 -52.19 78.83 -82.96
CA ARG A 470 -53.11 79.30 -84.01
C ARG A 470 -54.58 79.02 -83.75
N LEU A 471 -54.91 77.90 -83.11
CA LEU A 471 -56.31 77.43 -82.99
C LEU A 471 -57.10 78.07 -81.82
N ARG A 472 -56.49 78.95 -81.02
CA ARG A 472 -57.15 79.60 -79.87
C ARG A 472 -58.08 80.78 -80.23
N SER A 473 -58.20 81.17 -81.50
CA SER A 473 -59.02 82.32 -81.91
C SER A 473 -60.44 81.99 -82.41
N GLU A 474 -60.76 80.72 -82.69
CA GLU A 474 -62.02 80.33 -83.38
C GLU A 474 -63.07 79.69 -82.44
N ALA A 475 -62.72 79.47 -81.16
CA ALA A 475 -63.53 78.72 -80.18
C ALA A 475 -64.77 79.46 -79.61
N ALA A 476 -65.37 80.39 -80.36
CA ALA A 476 -66.41 81.29 -79.84
C ALA A 476 -67.86 80.91 -80.23
N GLU A 477 -68.10 80.27 -81.38
CA GLU A 477 -69.46 80.22 -81.97
C GLU A 477 -70.27 78.92 -81.72
N LEU A 478 -69.63 77.79 -81.41
CA LEU A 478 -70.30 76.48 -81.35
C LEU A 478 -70.75 76.03 -79.94
N SER A 479 -71.09 77.00 -79.08
CA SER A 479 -71.71 76.75 -77.75
C SER A 479 -73.10 76.09 -77.79
N LYS A 480 -73.55 75.57 -78.94
CA LYS A 480 -74.85 74.91 -79.17
C LYS A 480 -74.79 73.42 -79.52
N SER A 481 -73.61 72.82 -79.65
CA SER A 481 -73.46 71.35 -79.72
C SER A 481 -73.46 70.68 -78.33
N LEU A 482 -73.14 71.46 -77.29
CA LEU A 482 -72.85 71.02 -75.92
C LEU A 482 -73.98 70.19 -75.25
N GLU A 483 -75.25 70.47 -75.61
CA GLU A 483 -76.41 69.76 -75.06
C GLU A 483 -76.47 68.27 -75.45
N ARG A 484 -75.76 67.84 -76.50
CA ARG A 484 -75.69 66.42 -76.92
C ARG A 484 -74.56 65.64 -76.23
N GLU A 485 -73.48 66.30 -75.81
CA GLU A 485 -72.43 65.64 -75.02
C GLU A 485 -72.90 65.26 -73.60
N ALA A 486 -73.83 66.04 -73.04
CA ALA A 486 -74.32 65.85 -71.66
C ALA A 486 -75.00 64.49 -71.41
N ALA A 487 -75.43 63.78 -72.47
CA ALA A 487 -75.92 62.41 -72.37
C ALA A 487 -74.77 61.39 -72.22
N LEU A 488 -73.78 61.45 -73.12
CA LEU A 488 -72.66 60.51 -73.17
C LEU A 488 -71.75 60.62 -71.93
N ARG A 489 -71.62 61.82 -71.33
CA ARG A 489 -70.82 62.02 -70.12
C ARG A 489 -71.31 61.19 -68.92
N ARG A 490 -72.62 60.96 -68.78
CA ARG A 490 -73.18 60.16 -67.66
C ARG A 490 -72.84 58.68 -67.74
N GLU A 491 -72.78 58.13 -68.95
CA GLU A 491 -72.35 56.75 -69.15
C GLU A 491 -70.84 56.62 -68.86
N ALA A 492 -70.03 57.58 -69.33
CA ALA A 492 -68.61 57.65 -69.01
C ALA A 492 -68.31 57.84 -67.51
N GLU A 493 -69.06 58.67 -66.81
CA GLU A 493 -68.98 58.86 -65.35
C GLU A 493 -69.24 57.55 -64.59
N SER A 494 -70.24 56.77 -65.01
CA SER A 494 -70.53 55.46 -64.40
C SER A 494 -69.42 54.42 -64.63
N ALA A 495 -68.76 54.46 -65.79
CA ALA A 495 -67.62 53.60 -66.10
C ALA A 495 -66.34 54.02 -65.35
N ALA A 496 -66.13 55.33 -65.17
CA ALA A 496 -65.00 55.87 -64.42
C ALA A 496 -65.08 55.49 -62.92
N GLU A 497 -66.26 55.56 -62.31
CA GLU A 497 -66.44 55.17 -60.91
C GLU A 497 -66.26 53.65 -60.72
N ALA A 498 -66.71 52.83 -61.67
CA ALA A 498 -66.47 51.38 -61.66
C ALA A 498 -64.99 51.00 -61.85
N LEU A 499 -64.20 51.84 -62.52
CA LEU A 499 -62.74 51.69 -62.62
C LEU A 499 -62.03 52.17 -61.35
N ARG A 500 -62.54 53.20 -60.66
CA ARG A 500 -61.99 53.68 -59.38
C ARG A 500 -62.08 52.65 -58.27
N VAL A 501 -63.25 52.05 -58.08
CA VAL A 501 -63.43 50.98 -57.08
C VAL A 501 -62.43 49.84 -57.33
N ARG A 502 -62.19 49.49 -58.61
CA ARG A 502 -61.19 48.49 -58.97
C ARG A 502 -59.74 48.93 -58.74
N SER A 503 -59.40 50.20 -58.95
CA SER A 503 -58.07 50.69 -58.57
C SER A 503 -57.89 50.67 -57.05
N GLU A 504 -58.91 51.07 -56.28
CA GLU A 504 -58.89 51.04 -54.81
C GLU A 504 -58.79 49.59 -54.27
N GLU A 505 -59.50 48.64 -54.88
CA GLU A 505 -59.33 47.19 -54.64
C GLU A 505 -57.87 46.76 -54.90
N THR A 506 -57.30 47.09 -56.06
CA THR A 506 -55.91 46.70 -56.37
C THR A 506 -54.85 47.42 -55.52
N GLU A 507 -55.10 48.65 -55.08
CA GLU A 507 -54.19 49.36 -54.17
C GLU A 507 -54.25 48.76 -52.76
N SER A 508 -55.43 48.31 -52.31
CA SER A 508 -55.59 47.54 -51.07
C SER A 508 -54.89 46.19 -51.14
N ASP A 509 -55.03 45.45 -52.25
CA ASP A 509 -54.33 44.18 -52.46
C ASP A 509 -52.80 44.37 -52.52
N LEU A 510 -52.31 45.43 -53.18
CA LEU A 510 -50.89 45.78 -53.21
C LEU A 510 -50.36 46.21 -51.84
N ALA A 511 -51.16 46.89 -51.02
CA ALA A 511 -50.79 47.23 -49.65
C ALA A 511 -50.67 45.96 -48.78
N GLY A 512 -51.67 45.08 -48.79
CA GLY A 512 -51.63 43.80 -48.07
C GLY A 512 -50.57 42.83 -48.60
N LEU A 513 -50.15 42.95 -49.87
CA LEU A 513 -49.00 42.21 -50.39
C LEU A 513 -47.67 42.76 -49.86
N ARG A 514 -47.53 44.09 -49.73
CA ARG A 514 -46.32 44.74 -49.17
C ARG A 514 -46.15 44.42 -47.69
N GLU A 515 -47.22 44.53 -46.90
CA GLU A 515 -47.21 44.20 -45.47
C GLU A 515 -46.66 42.78 -45.25
N ARG A 516 -47.12 41.80 -46.04
CA ARG A 516 -46.60 40.41 -46.01
C ARG A 516 -45.16 40.26 -46.50
N HIS A 517 -44.67 41.13 -47.38
CA HIS A 517 -43.25 41.12 -47.76
C HIS A 517 -42.38 41.71 -46.65
N GLU A 518 -42.86 42.74 -45.95
CA GLU A 518 -42.18 43.33 -44.80
C GLU A 518 -42.15 42.35 -43.61
N GLU A 519 -43.26 41.64 -43.34
CA GLU A 519 -43.30 40.49 -42.41
C GLU A 519 -42.30 39.39 -42.79
N LEU A 520 -42.22 39.00 -44.06
CA LEU A 520 -41.31 37.95 -44.55
C LEU A 520 -39.83 38.37 -44.48
N ILE A 521 -39.52 39.64 -44.71
CA ILE A 521 -38.18 40.21 -44.52
C ILE A 521 -37.80 40.16 -43.04
N MET A 522 -38.69 40.57 -42.13
CA MET A 522 -38.43 40.48 -40.68
C MET A 522 -38.20 39.04 -40.22
N GLN A 523 -38.95 38.06 -40.77
CA GLN A 523 -38.72 36.64 -40.50
C GLN A 523 -37.37 36.15 -41.04
N TYR A 524 -36.96 36.61 -42.22
CA TYR A 524 -35.64 36.28 -42.79
C TYR A 524 -34.49 36.87 -41.96
N ASP A 525 -34.59 38.13 -41.54
CA ASP A 525 -33.59 38.79 -40.69
C ASP A 525 -33.51 38.15 -39.29
N GLU A 526 -34.63 37.68 -38.72
CA GLU A 526 -34.63 36.93 -37.46
C GLU A 526 -33.97 35.55 -37.61
N VAL A 527 -34.25 34.84 -38.71
CA VAL A 527 -33.58 33.57 -39.03
C VAL A 527 -32.09 33.77 -39.24
N LEU A 528 -31.67 34.81 -39.97
CA LEU A 528 -30.26 35.15 -40.19
C LEU A 528 -29.53 35.38 -38.86
N GLN A 529 -30.08 36.25 -38.00
CA GLN A 529 -29.55 36.51 -36.66
C GLN A 529 -29.54 35.26 -35.77
N SER A 530 -30.50 34.33 -35.94
CA SER A 530 -30.49 33.06 -35.22
C SER A 530 -29.36 32.14 -35.69
N GLY A 531 -29.03 32.17 -36.99
CA GLY A 531 -27.89 31.46 -37.58
C GLY A 531 -26.54 32.02 -37.12
N GLU A 532 -26.37 33.35 -37.15
CA GLU A 532 -25.16 34.02 -36.66
C GLU A 532 -24.89 33.69 -35.17
N ARG A 533 -25.92 33.75 -34.32
CA ARG A 533 -25.83 33.35 -32.89
C ARG A 533 -25.53 31.85 -32.72
N LEU A 534 -25.96 31.00 -33.65
CA LEU A 534 -25.63 29.58 -33.64
C LEU A 534 -24.16 29.36 -34.01
N GLU A 535 -23.65 30.05 -35.03
CA GLU A 535 -22.23 29.99 -35.41
C GLU A 535 -21.32 30.50 -34.29
N GLU A 536 -21.65 31.62 -33.65
CA GLU A 536 -20.92 32.13 -32.48
C GLU A 536 -20.89 31.10 -31.35
N ARG A 537 -22.03 30.46 -31.06
CA ARG A 537 -22.11 29.40 -30.04
C ARG A 537 -21.31 28.15 -30.43
N CYS A 538 -21.31 27.75 -31.70
CA CYS A 538 -20.50 26.63 -32.18
C CYS A 538 -19.00 26.91 -32.02
N ARG A 539 -18.54 28.11 -32.39
CA ARG A 539 -17.13 28.52 -32.21
C ARG A 539 -16.73 28.55 -30.73
N LEU A 540 -17.59 29.07 -29.85
CA LEU A 540 -17.36 29.03 -28.40
C LEU A 540 -17.28 27.60 -27.86
N LEU A 541 -18.09 26.66 -28.37
CA LEU A 541 -18.02 25.24 -28.00
C LEU A 541 -16.76 24.55 -28.57
N GLU A 542 -16.26 24.96 -29.74
CA GLU A 542 -14.98 24.51 -30.30
C GLU A 542 -13.80 25.04 -29.47
N GLU A 543 -13.86 26.29 -29.01
CA GLU A 543 -12.87 26.90 -28.10
C GLU A 543 -12.90 26.22 -26.71
N GLU A 544 -14.07 26.00 -26.11
CA GLU A 544 -14.24 25.27 -24.84
C GLU A 544 -13.73 23.81 -24.96
N ALA A 545 -13.99 23.13 -26.09
CA ALA A 545 -13.47 21.80 -26.35
C ALA A 545 -11.94 21.79 -26.54
N GLY A 546 -11.39 22.83 -27.17
CA GLY A 546 -9.94 23.06 -27.28
C GLY A 546 -9.28 23.26 -25.91
N GLU A 547 -9.84 24.13 -25.06
CA GLU A 547 -9.39 24.30 -23.68
C GLU A 547 -9.50 23.00 -22.87
N ALA A 548 -10.58 22.23 -23.04
CA ALA A 548 -10.76 20.96 -22.36
C ALA A 548 -9.70 19.92 -22.82
N SER A 549 -9.36 19.88 -24.11
CA SER A 549 -8.28 19.04 -24.63
C SER A 549 -6.93 19.43 -24.05
N LEU A 550 -6.60 20.73 -24.02
CA LEU A 550 -5.36 21.23 -23.44
C LEU A 550 -5.25 20.90 -21.94
N ARG A 551 -6.33 21.08 -21.17
CA ARG A 551 -6.38 20.70 -19.74
C ARG A 551 -6.20 19.19 -19.53
N LEU A 552 -6.70 18.35 -20.43
CA LEU A 552 -6.48 16.91 -20.39
C LEU A 552 -5.03 16.53 -20.74
N GLU A 553 -4.42 17.23 -21.69
CA GLU A 553 -2.99 17.09 -21.99
C GLU A 553 -2.14 17.51 -20.79
N GLU A 554 -2.34 18.71 -20.23
CA GLU A 554 -1.68 19.21 -19.00
C GLU A 554 -1.79 18.23 -17.83
N LEU A 555 -3.00 17.69 -17.56
CA LEU A 555 -3.20 16.69 -16.51
C LEU A 555 -2.47 15.36 -16.80
N SER A 556 -2.36 14.97 -18.09
CA SER A 556 -1.57 13.80 -18.49
C SER A 556 -0.05 14.03 -18.38
N GLU A 557 0.42 15.27 -18.55
CA GLU A 557 1.82 15.66 -18.40
C GLU A 557 2.19 15.70 -16.92
N ALA A 558 1.37 16.35 -16.08
CA ALA A 558 1.51 16.34 -14.63
C ALA A 558 1.43 14.91 -14.05
N GLY A 559 0.61 14.04 -14.64
CA GLY A 559 0.58 12.60 -14.31
C GLY A 559 1.89 11.86 -14.67
N ARG A 560 2.49 12.19 -15.82
CA ARG A 560 3.81 11.66 -16.25
C ARG A 560 4.94 12.17 -15.35
N GLU A 561 4.94 13.45 -15.01
CA GLU A 561 5.93 14.05 -14.09
C GLU A 561 5.82 13.50 -12.67
N ALA A 562 4.60 13.33 -12.14
CA ALA A 562 4.37 12.71 -10.84
C ALA A 562 4.83 11.24 -10.80
N ALA A 563 4.65 10.50 -11.90
CA ALA A 563 5.18 9.14 -12.03
C ALA A 563 6.72 9.12 -12.05
N ALA A 564 7.36 9.97 -12.86
CA ALA A 564 8.82 10.08 -12.92
C ALA A 564 9.43 10.52 -11.57
N ALA A 565 8.79 11.45 -10.87
CA ALA A 565 9.19 11.86 -9.53
C ALA A 565 9.06 10.71 -8.51
N ALA A 566 8.00 9.90 -8.60
CA ALA A 566 7.81 8.72 -7.76
C ALA A 566 8.83 7.61 -8.07
N GLU A 567 9.29 7.47 -9.31
CA GLU A 567 10.38 6.57 -9.69
C GLU A 567 11.73 7.05 -9.15
N LEU A 568 12.07 8.33 -9.32
CA LEU A 568 13.27 8.93 -8.73
C LEU A 568 13.29 8.79 -7.19
N GLN A 569 12.14 8.93 -6.51
CA GLN A 569 12.03 8.67 -5.07
C GLN A 569 12.26 7.19 -4.71
N ARG A 570 11.83 6.23 -5.56
CA ARG A 570 12.14 4.80 -5.37
C ARG A 570 13.62 4.51 -5.58
N GLU A 571 14.26 5.15 -6.55
CA GLU A 571 15.70 5.03 -6.80
C GLU A 571 16.51 5.55 -5.60
N GLN A 572 16.24 6.79 -5.15
CA GLN A 572 16.85 7.38 -3.96
C GLN A 572 16.64 6.53 -2.70
N LEU A 573 15.45 5.92 -2.52
CA LEU A 573 15.19 4.97 -1.43
C LEU A 573 15.92 3.63 -1.59
N SER A 574 16.27 3.21 -2.81
CA SER A 574 17.03 1.99 -3.05
C SER A 574 18.55 2.22 -2.87
N GLU A 575 19.07 3.38 -3.27
CA GLU A 575 20.42 3.84 -2.94
C GLU A 575 20.59 4.00 -1.41
N ALA A 576 19.66 4.68 -0.74
CA ALA A 576 19.70 4.82 0.72
C ALA A 576 19.68 3.46 1.45
N ARG A 577 19.01 2.45 0.88
CA ARG A 577 19.04 1.07 1.40
C ARG A 577 20.38 0.38 1.14
N SER A 578 20.94 0.47 -0.06
CA SER A 578 22.22 -0.19 -0.39
C SER A 578 23.40 0.47 0.34
N TYR A 579 23.39 1.78 0.56
CA TYR A 579 24.28 2.46 1.52
C TYR A 579 24.04 1.99 2.97
N GLY A 580 22.79 1.82 3.38
CA GLY A 580 22.44 1.27 4.70
C GLY A 580 22.86 -0.20 4.88
N GLU A 581 23.00 -0.97 3.81
CA GLU A 581 23.48 -2.35 3.82
C GLU A 581 25.01 -2.42 3.80
N SER A 582 25.71 -1.60 2.99
CA SER A 582 27.17 -1.53 3.01
C SER A 582 27.70 -1.03 4.36
N TRP A 583 27.04 -0.05 4.99
CA TRP A 583 27.35 0.37 6.37
C TRP A 583 27.15 -0.74 7.42
N LYS A 584 26.15 -1.63 7.25
CA LYS A 584 26.01 -2.81 8.13
C LYS A 584 27.15 -3.79 7.93
N VAL A 585 27.51 -4.10 6.67
CA VAL A 585 28.63 -4.99 6.35
C VAL A 585 29.92 -4.45 6.97
N SER A 586 30.28 -3.18 6.74
CA SER A 586 31.49 -2.60 7.33
C SER A 586 31.43 -2.46 8.85
N TYR A 587 30.24 -2.30 9.45
CA TYR A 587 30.09 -2.39 10.91
C TYR A 587 30.32 -3.83 11.44
N GLU A 588 29.83 -4.84 10.73
CA GLU A 588 30.05 -6.25 11.08
C GLU A 588 31.52 -6.66 10.86
N GLU A 589 32.17 -6.18 9.80
CA GLU A 589 33.62 -6.32 9.59
C GLU A 589 34.44 -5.67 10.71
N LEU A 590 34.11 -4.42 11.09
CA LEU A 590 34.77 -3.72 12.20
C LEU A 590 34.54 -4.43 13.55
N LYS A 591 33.35 -5.01 13.76
CA LYS A 591 33.03 -5.79 14.96
C LYS A 591 33.79 -7.12 15.00
N GLN A 592 33.88 -7.83 13.87
CA GLN A 592 34.69 -9.04 13.75
C GLN A 592 36.18 -8.73 13.95
N ALA A 593 36.67 -7.62 13.40
CA ALA A 593 38.02 -7.13 13.66
C ALA A 593 38.23 -6.83 15.15
N GLN A 594 37.30 -6.12 15.81
CA GLN A 594 37.40 -5.86 17.24
C GLN A 594 37.47 -7.16 18.07
N GLN A 595 36.74 -8.20 17.66
CA GLN A 595 36.82 -9.53 18.30
C GLN A 595 38.17 -10.20 18.07
N THR A 596 38.72 -10.19 16.85
CA THR A 596 40.05 -10.78 16.58
C THR A 596 41.19 -9.99 17.25
N TRP A 597 41.09 -8.65 17.36
CA TRP A 597 42.00 -7.82 18.17
C TRP A 597 41.91 -8.15 19.66
N ALA A 598 40.71 -8.36 20.22
CA ALA A 598 40.56 -8.76 21.61
C ALA A 598 41.10 -10.18 21.87
N GLU A 599 40.94 -11.10 20.93
CA GLU A 599 41.55 -12.43 20.98
C GLU A 599 43.08 -12.39 20.91
N THR A 600 43.67 -11.57 20.04
CA THR A 600 45.15 -11.44 19.98
C THR A 600 45.68 -10.71 21.21
N GLU A 601 44.94 -9.75 21.78
CA GLU A 601 45.30 -9.14 23.06
C GLU A 601 45.26 -10.16 24.22
N SER A 602 44.27 -11.07 24.27
CA SER A 602 44.24 -12.16 25.26
C SER A 602 45.47 -13.07 25.10
N LYS A 603 45.75 -13.54 23.88
CA LYS A 603 46.89 -14.43 23.58
C LYS A 603 48.23 -13.76 23.93
N LEU A 604 48.39 -12.47 23.62
CA LEU A 604 49.59 -11.69 24.01
C LEU A 604 49.69 -11.47 25.52
N ARG A 605 48.57 -11.31 26.24
CA ARG A 605 48.55 -11.25 27.72
C ARG A 605 48.95 -12.61 28.32
N GLU A 606 48.43 -13.70 27.78
CA GLU A 606 48.79 -15.08 28.17
C GLU A 606 50.29 -15.36 27.93
N GLU A 607 50.84 -14.98 26.76
CA GLU A 607 52.28 -15.05 26.46
C GLU A 607 53.13 -14.21 27.43
N ILE A 608 52.68 -12.99 27.76
CA ILE A 608 53.35 -12.11 28.74
C ILE A 608 53.29 -12.70 30.16
N GLU A 609 52.18 -13.32 30.57
CA GLU A 609 52.08 -14.01 31.86
C GLU A 609 53.01 -15.23 31.94
N VAL A 610 53.16 -16.00 30.86
CA VAL A 610 54.14 -17.09 30.77
C VAL A 610 55.57 -16.54 30.87
N TRP A 611 55.94 -15.50 30.12
CA TRP A 611 57.28 -14.90 30.22
C TRP A 611 57.55 -14.28 31.60
N GLN A 612 56.53 -13.77 32.30
CA GLN A 612 56.68 -13.32 33.69
C GLN A 612 56.92 -14.49 34.66
N GLN A 613 56.28 -15.64 34.44
CA GLN A 613 56.52 -16.86 35.21
C GLN A 613 57.93 -17.41 34.95
N GLU A 614 58.33 -17.56 33.67
CA GLU A 614 59.69 -17.98 33.29
C GLU A 614 60.77 -17.03 33.84
N ALA A 615 60.52 -15.72 33.84
CA ALA A 615 61.42 -14.74 34.44
C ALA A 615 61.50 -14.88 35.98
N GLN A 616 60.37 -15.09 36.67
CA GLN A 616 60.34 -15.30 38.12
C GLN A 616 61.01 -16.62 38.53
N GLU A 617 60.82 -17.70 37.77
CA GLU A 617 61.54 -18.96 37.97
C GLU A 617 63.05 -18.79 37.70
N GLY A 618 63.42 -18.02 36.67
CA GLY A 618 64.80 -17.66 36.36
C GLY A 618 65.46 -16.83 37.46
N GLU A 619 64.74 -15.88 38.07
CA GLU A 619 65.22 -15.10 39.22
C GLU A 619 65.35 -15.98 40.48
N GLN A 620 64.37 -16.83 40.77
CA GLN A 620 64.45 -17.79 41.89
C GLN A 620 65.61 -18.77 41.75
N LEU A 621 65.87 -19.28 40.53
CA LEU A 621 66.99 -20.16 40.23
C LEU A 621 68.34 -19.41 40.32
N ARG A 622 68.38 -18.15 39.89
CA ARG A 622 69.56 -17.29 40.04
C ARG A 622 69.87 -17.01 41.51
N ASP A 623 68.85 -16.76 42.32
CA ASP A 623 69.01 -16.49 43.75
C ASP A 623 69.37 -17.74 44.54
N SER A 624 68.83 -18.92 44.20
CA SER A 624 69.26 -20.18 44.81
C SER A 624 70.72 -20.52 44.45
N LEU A 625 71.11 -20.38 43.18
CA LEU A 625 72.52 -20.51 42.76
C LEU A 625 73.43 -19.46 43.41
N SER A 626 72.93 -18.26 43.69
CA SER A 626 73.66 -17.21 44.43
C SER A 626 73.84 -17.58 45.91
N GLN A 627 72.80 -18.16 46.54
CA GLN A 627 72.86 -18.67 47.91
C GLN A 627 73.83 -19.85 48.01
N GLU A 628 73.71 -20.86 47.14
CA GLU A 628 74.64 -22.00 47.04
C GLU A 628 76.08 -21.54 46.84
N ARG A 629 76.30 -20.55 45.94
CA ARG A 629 77.61 -19.93 45.75
C ARG A 629 78.11 -19.22 47.01
N SER A 630 77.25 -18.52 47.74
CA SER A 630 77.63 -17.84 48.99
C SER A 630 78.01 -18.82 50.09
N ASP A 631 77.31 -19.95 50.21
CA ASP A 631 77.63 -21.00 51.18
C ASP A 631 78.84 -21.84 50.74
N ALA A 632 79.08 -21.99 49.44
CA ALA A 632 80.33 -22.56 48.93
C ALA A 632 81.53 -21.64 49.20
N LEU A 633 81.37 -20.31 49.07
CA LEU A 633 82.39 -19.33 49.45
C LEU A 633 82.68 -19.36 50.96
N ARG A 634 81.64 -19.37 51.82
CA ARG A 634 81.80 -19.54 53.27
C ARG A 634 82.58 -20.81 53.63
N LYS A 635 82.24 -21.96 53.01
CA LYS A 635 82.97 -23.22 53.22
C LYS A 635 84.43 -23.14 52.76
N LEU A 636 84.72 -22.38 51.71
CA LEU A 636 86.09 -22.12 51.27
C LEU A 636 86.84 -21.17 52.21
N GLU A 637 86.16 -20.20 52.82
CA GLU A 637 86.69 -19.33 53.88
C GLU A 637 86.98 -20.14 55.15
N GLU A 638 86.03 -20.96 55.64
CA GLU A 638 86.22 -21.90 56.76
C GLU A 638 87.39 -22.87 56.52
N ILE A 639 87.48 -23.45 55.32
CA ILE A 639 88.62 -24.31 54.93
C ILE A 639 89.92 -23.49 54.88
N GLY A 640 89.88 -22.25 54.39
CA GLY A 640 91.01 -21.32 54.36
C GLY A 640 91.53 -21.00 55.76
N GLU A 641 90.66 -20.58 56.68
CA GLU A 641 90.99 -20.36 58.09
C GLU A 641 91.56 -21.64 58.75
N SER A 642 90.97 -22.80 58.46
CA SER A 642 91.48 -24.08 58.97
C SER A 642 92.88 -24.43 58.43
N TYR A 643 93.17 -24.06 57.18
CA TYR A 643 94.48 -24.24 56.56
C TYR A 643 95.51 -23.25 57.10
N GLU A 644 95.15 -21.97 57.29
CA GLU A 644 96.02 -20.97 57.92
C GLU A 644 96.31 -21.35 59.38
N LEU A 645 95.32 -21.84 60.12
CA LEU A 645 95.50 -22.36 61.49
C LEU A 645 96.44 -23.57 61.50
N ALA A 646 96.24 -24.54 60.60
CA ALA A 646 97.11 -25.71 60.48
C ALA A 646 98.54 -25.34 60.05
N GLN A 647 98.70 -24.35 59.14
CA GLN A 647 100.00 -23.82 58.75
C GLN A 647 100.67 -23.07 59.91
N GLY A 648 99.91 -22.31 60.71
CA GLY A 648 100.37 -21.65 61.92
C GLY A 648 100.84 -22.64 62.98
N GLN A 649 100.06 -23.69 63.23
CA GLN A 649 100.45 -24.81 64.11
C GLN A 649 101.72 -25.51 63.61
N LEU A 650 101.85 -25.75 62.30
CA LEU A 650 103.03 -26.40 61.73
C LEU A 650 104.27 -25.49 61.81
N ARG A 651 104.13 -24.17 61.63
CA ARG A 651 105.21 -23.19 61.88
C ARG A 651 105.61 -23.14 63.35
N LEU A 652 104.66 -23.20 64.28
CA LEU A 652 104.92 -23.28 65.72
C LEU A 652 105.67 -24.56 66.08
N LEU A 653 105.25 -25.71 65.53
CA LEU A 653 105.87 -27.00 65.78
C LEU A 653 107.28 -27.09 65.15
N GLN A 654 107.51 -26.44 64.01
CA GLN A 654 108.85 -26.20 63.46
C GLN A 654 109.71 -25.29 64.36
N ALA A 655 109.12 -24.24 64.94
CA ALA A 655 109.83 -23.37 65.88
C ALA A 655 110.19 -24.10 67.19
N GLU A 656 109.28 -24.91 67.75
CA GLU A 656 109.57 -25.80 68.88
C GLU A 656 110.66 -26.82 68.55
N PHE A 657 110.62 -27.42 67.36
CA PHE A 657 111.66 -28.34 66.91
C PHE A 657 113.03 -27.64 66.82
N ASN A 658 113.07 -26.45 66.21
CA ASN A 658 114.29 -25.63 66.13
C ASN A 658 114.78 -25.20 67.52
N ILE A 659 113.90 -24.88 68.47
CA ILE A 659 114.28 -24.57 69.86
C ILE A 659 114.89 -25.81 70.52
N ARG A 660 114.23 -26.98 70.45
CA ARG A 660 114.76 -28.24 70.99
C ARG A 660 116.06 -28.66 70.32
N GLN A 661 116.25 -28.38 69.03
CA GLN A 661 117.50 -28.63 68.33
C GLN A 661 118.61 -27.68 68.83
N ASN A 662 118.34 -26.39 68.99
CA ASN A 662 119.29 -25.45 69.60
C ASN A 662 119.61 -25.80 71.06
N GLU A 663 118.66 -26.34 71.83
CA GLU A 663 118.87 -26.86 73.18
C GLU A 663 119.75 -28.12 73.17
N LEU A 664 119.51 -29.06 72.25
CA LEU A 664 120.35 -30.24 72.05
C LEU A 664 121.77 -29.87 71.59
N ASP A 665 121.92 -28.95 70.65
CA ASP A 665 123.22 -28.43 70.18
C ASP A 665 123.95 -27.70 71.31
N ARG A 666 123.23 -26.96 72.16
CA ARG A 666 123.78 -26.33 73.36
C ARG A 666 124.24 -27.36 74.39
N VAL A 667 123.42 -28.38 74.68
CA VAL A 667 123.79 -29.47 75.59
C VAL A 667 124.97 -30.28 75.01
N ALA A 668 125.04 -30.46 73.70
CA ALA A 668 126.19 -31.07 73.03
C ALA A 668 127.46 -30.21 73.14
N GLN A 669 127.36 -28.88 73.03
CA GLN A 669 128.48 -27.97 73.29
C GLN A 669 128.90 -27.95 74.76
N GLU A 670 127.96 -27.99 75.70
CA GLU A 670 128.24 -28.06 77.14
C GLU A 670 128.87 -29.42 77.50
N HIS A 671 128.43 -30.53 76.87
CA HIS A 671 129.06 -31.85 76.97
C HIS A 671 130.47 -31.87 76.34
N GLN A 672 130.68 -31.26 75.16
CA GLN A 672 132.00 -31.12 74.55
C GLN A 672 132.95 -30.28 75.42
N LYS A 673 132.45 -29.22 76.08
CA LYS A 673 133.21 -28.44 77.07
C LYS A 673 133.58 -29.31 78.27
N LEU A 674 132.63 -30.04 78.84
CA LEU A 674 132.91 -30.99 79.93
C LEU A 674 133.91 -32.08 79.52
N GLN A 675 133.85 -32.60 78.29
CA GLN A 675 134.82 -33.55 77.76
C GLN A 675 136.20 -32.92 77.56
N ALA A 676 136.28 -31.66 77.11
CA ALA A 676 137.54 -30.94 76.99
C ALA A 676 138.15 -30.54 78.34
N GLU A 677 137.31 -30.22 79.33
CA GLU A 677 137.71 -29.96 80.72
C GLU A 677 138.14 -31.25 81.42
N TYR A 678 137.41 -32.36 81.21
CA TYR A 678 137.82 -33.69 81.68
C TYR A 678 139.13 -34.14 81.01
N ALA A 679 139.32 -33.91 79.71
CA ALA A 679 140.56 -34.21 79.02
C ALA A 679 141.74 -33.34 79.49
N LYS A 680 141.51 -32.07 79.84
CA LYS A 680 142.50 -31.24 80.55
C LYS A 680 142.82 -31.80 81.93
N LEU A 681 141.81 -32.10 82.74
CA LEU A 681 141.99 -32.66 84.07
C LEU A 681 142.69 -34.03 84.03
N GLN A 682 142.45 -34.82 82.98
CA GLN A 682 143.14 -36.08 82.72
C GLN A 682 144.60 -35.85 82.27
N ASN A 683 144.88 -34.85 81.44
CA ASN A 683 146.25 -34.46 81.10
C ASN A 683 147.02 -33.93 82.31
N GLU A 684 146.40 -33.05 83.11
CA GLU A 684 146.94 -32.59 84.40
C GLU A 684 147.19 -33.78 85.34
N TYR A 685 146.23 -34.70 85.49
CA TYR A 685 146.42 -35.92 86.28
C TYR A 685 147.58 -36.80 85.77
N ASN A 686 147.77 -36.90 84.44
CA ASN A 686 148.91 -37.58 83.83
C ASN A 686 150.24 -36.83 84.07
N GLU A 687 150.26 -35.50 84.02
CA GLU A 687 151.43 -34.67 84.35
C GLU A 687 151.80 -34.78 85.83
N TRP A 688 150.81 -34.85 86.73
CA TRP A 688 151.03 -35.12 88.16
C TRP A 688 151.55 -36.54 88.41
N ILE A 689 151.13 -37.54 87.63
CA ILE A 689 151.75 -38.88 87.65
C ILE A 689 153.21 -38.80 87.17
N GLN A 690 153.51 -38.11 86.08
CA GLN A 690 154.88 -37.96 85.58
C GLN A 690 155.80 -37.19 86.53
N LEU A 691 155.27 -36.24 87.32
CA LEU A 691 156.00 -35.58 88.39
C LEU A 691 156.28 -36.51 89.57
N ILE A 692 155.35 -37.41 89.91
CA ILE A 692 155.56 -38.44 90.94
C ILE A 692 156.60 -39.49 90.49
N GLU A 693 156.66 -39.80 89.19
CA GLU A 693 157.66 -40.71 88.61
C GLU A 693 159.07 -40.10 88.43
N GLN A 694 159.28 -38.79 88.72
CA GLN A 694 160.60 -38.15 88.65
C GLN A 694 161.33 -37.99 89.99
N ASP A 695 160.65 -38.16 91.13
CA ASP A 695 161.23 -38.14 92.49
C ASP A 695 161.33 -39.57 93.08
N SER A 696 161.79 -40.55 92.29
CA SER A 696 161.96 -41.97 92.69
C SER A 696 163.20 -42.64 92.08
#